data_AF-A0A7E4VXR6-F1
#
_entry.id   AF-A0A7E4VXR6-F1
#
_cell.length_a   1.000
_cell.length_b   1.000
_cell.length_c   1.000
_cell.angle_alpha   90.00
_cell.angle_beta   90.00
_cell.angle_gamma   90.00
#
_symmetry.space_group_name_H-M   'P 1'
#
loop_
_entity.id
_entity.type
_entity.pdbx_description
1 polymer ?
#
loop_
_entity_poly.entity_id
_entity_poly.type
_entity_poly.pdbx_seq_one_letter_code
_entity_poly.pdbx_strand_id
1 'polypeptide(L)'
;MSVTTFTHGQQLLPPKELSLFKKCVKLYEQKQHKGSLRCIKQILSNPNFAEHGETLSMKSLILDVTGHHAEAVELSRKALQHDVKSHVCWHIFGMIMRSDRKYGESLKALKMALARSPENPQILRDLALVQAHIRDFQGFQLTRYALLRMKPNNRQAWMGFIVAAYLAKDYDTALKGIAEYRKPLLSSGDNSPELFEVLQFEIRVLEERGDLEAARDKAIHPVTRFLDQTLVHETRGRLYRKLNQLNSAAAEYEKLIARNSEKAEYYQQYEQCRGLDKPGKEAERLKLYDDVAARVRKSLHPHVAPLSFTTGDEFRRRLATFVVNNLRTGLPSLFQTLRPLYSDAEKVNIIAHLLAVFVDRLEKGQSLDGSDLAENPTTVMWTYYFIAHHFDEIKNYDEAEKFIEKAVAHSPTVVELYLSKARILKHRGDMNDAMEVMREAHDLDTADRYTNCKLVKYLMRCGKFEEAITYAGRFTKEASDPLTSLVDMQSLWIEIELAYSLHQRGLYASSLKVCHEIENQFNGFYEDQYDFHSYCMRKATICGYADLINTTNKIRNHRAYIRAAKLATRIYLDLVGNKLVDKNAKDAAGNDHKNESTAEKKARRKANKAKALQKTTEEKKEDPVKDALKFKIDEEACEKFLKPADPIKNALEFLSPLLDLDVNDREFYSIAFELYEHLNKPLILTKIVSKAFARFGSHPDFQKIFTQYTDYIKAHPQEGVAKQVVDAVIARVHATS
;
A
#
# COMPACT_ATOMS: atom_id res chain seq x y z
N MET A 1 -4.91 -17.95 -30.78
CA MET A 1 -5.70 -19.19 -30.81
C MET A 1 -5.01 -20.14 -31.79
N SER A 2 -4.43 -21.27 -31.37
CA SER A 2 -3.88 -22.21 -32.36
C SER A 2 -5.03 -22.96 -33.03
N VAL A 3 -5.15 -22.78 -34.34
CA VAL A 3 -6.18 -23.37 -35.21
C VAL A 3 -5.91 -24.85 -35.41
N THR A 4 -6.34 -25.69 -34.49
CA THR A 4 -6.47 -27.12 -34.74
C THR A 4 -7.60 -27.69 -33.89
N THR A 5 -8.58 -28.30 -34.57
CA THR A 5 -9.78 -28.99 -34.09
C THR A 5 -10.98 -28.10 -33.71
N PHE A 6 -11.85 -27.84 -34.71
CA PHE A 6 -13.23 -27.36 -34.51
C PHE A 6 -14.16 -28.51 -34.92
N THR A 7 -14.86 -29.12 -33.97
CA THR A 7 -15.95 -30.07 -34.27
C THR A 7 -17.04 -29.99 -33.21
N HIS A 8 -18.27 -29.82 -33.70
CA HIS A 8 -19.59 -30.11 -33.11
C HIS A 8 -20.40 -28.94 -32.50
N GLY A 9 -21.33 -28.41 -33.31
CA GLY A 9 -22.42 -27.48 -33.00
C GLY A 9 -23.22 -27.12 -34.27
N GLN A 10 -24.54 -26.93 -34.19
CA GLN A 10 -25.55 -27.17 -35.24
C GLN A 10 -25.72 -26.09 -36.35
N GLN A 11 -24.70 -25.29 -36.65
CA GLN A 11 -24.61 -24.46 -37.87
C GLN A 11 -23.16 -24.45 -38.36
N LEU A 12 -22.71 -25.56 -38.97
CA LEU A 12 -21.40 -25.55 -39.60
C LEU A 12 -21.38 -24.53 -40.74
N LEU A 13 -20.49 -23.54 -40.63
CA LEU A 13 -20.22 -22.61 -41.71
C LEU A 13 -19.77 -23.38 -42.96
N PRO A 14 -20.36 -23.12 -44.15
CA PRO A 14 -19.87 -23.68 -45.40
C PRO A 14 -18.42 -23.26 -45.67
N PRO A 15 -17.69 -23.94 -46.58
CA PRO A 15 -16.26 -23.69 -46.80
C PRO A 15 -15.89 -22.23 -47.08
N LYS A 16 -16.76 -21.48 -47.76
CA LYS A 16 -16.56 -20.06 -48.09
C LYS A 16 -16.63 -19.19 -46.83
N GLU A 17 -17.71 -19.31 -46.05
CA GLU A 17 -17.91 -18.57 -44.80
C GLU A 17 -16.91 -19.01 -43.72
N LEU A 18 -16.55 -20.30 -43.67
CA LEU A 18 -15.51 -20.82 -42.78
C LEU A 18 -14.13 -20.22 -43.09
N SER A 19 -13.80 -20.04 -44.38
CA SER A 19 -12.58 -19.35 -44.80
C SER A 19 -12.59 -17.88 -44.37
N LEU A 20 -13.74 -17.19 -44.51
CA LEU A 20 -13.92 -15.83 -44.00
C LEU A 20 -13.77 -15.76 -42.48
N PHE A 21 -14.31 -16.74 -41.74
CA PHE A 21 -14.20 -16.82 -40.29
C PHE A 21 -12.75 -17.04 -39.85
N LYS A 22 -12.02 -17.96 -40.49
CA LYS A 22 -10.58 -18.16 -40.24
C LYS A 22 -9.77 -16.89 -40.54
N LYS A 23 -10.09 -16.18 -41.62
CA LYS A 23 -9.49 -14.87 -41.95
C LYS A 23 -9.79 -13.83 -40.88
N CYS A 24 -11.03 -13.78 -40.38
CA CYS A 24 -11.44 -12.91 -39.29
C CYS A 24 -10.59 -13.12 -38.02
N VAL A 25 -10.38 -14.38 -37.60
CA VAL A 25 -9.54 -14.73 -36.44
C VAL A 25 -8.08 -14.30 -36.68
N LYS A 26 -7.51 -14.58 -37.85
CA LYS A 26 -6.13 -14.17 -38.18
C LYS A 26 -5.96 -12.65 -38.16
N LEU A 27 -6.92 -11.89 -38.68
CA LEU A 27 -6.90 -10.43 -38.65
C LEU A 27 -7.02 -9.89 -37.22
N TYR A 28 -7.79 -10.55 -36.36
CA TYR A 28 -7.86 -10.20 -34.94
C TYR A 28 -6.50 -10.40 -34.24
N GLU A 29 -5.82 -11.52 -34.48
CA GLU A 29 -4.48 -11.78 -33.92
C GLU A 29 -3.43 -10.77 -34.39
N GLN A 30 -3.60 -10.24 -35.60
CA GLN A 30 -2.77 -9.16 -36.17
C GLN A 30 -3.19 -7.76 -35.71
N LYS A 31 -4.14 -7.64 -34.77
CA LYS A 31 -4.72 -6.38 -34.28
C LYS A 31 -5.41 -5.53 -35.38
N GLN A 32 -5.81 -6.15 -36.48
CA GLN A 32 -6.53 -5.49 -37.58
C GLN A 32 -8.06 -5.55 -37.37
N HIS A 33 -8.54 -4.86 -36.33
CA HIS A 33 -9.94 -4.92 -35.87
C HIS A 33 -10.96 -4.54 -36.95
N LYS A 34 -10.72 -3.44 -37.70
CA LYS A 34 -11.61 -3.01 -38.81
C LYS A 34 -11.69 -4.04 -39.94
N GLY A 35 -10.58 -4.72 -40.24
CA GLY A 35 -10.55 -5.80 -41.24
C GLY A 35 -11.36 -7.01 -40.78
N SER A 36 -11.21 -7.40 -39.52
CA SER A 36 -11.94 -8.49 -38.89
C SER A 36 -13.46 -8.23 -38.87
N LEU A 37 -13.89 -7.01 -38.50
CA LEU A 37 -15.30 -6.60 -38.53
C LEU A 37 -15.92 -6.63 -39.94
N ARG A 38 -15.14 -6.35 -41.00
CA ARG A 38 -15.62 -6.48 -42.38
C ARG A 38 -15.92 -7.93 -42.75
N CYS A 39 -15.03 -8.86 -42.36
CA CYS A 39 -15.27 -10.30 -42.57
C CYS A 39 -16.48 -10.79 -41.78
N ILE A 40 -16.64 -10.36 -40.53
CA ILE A 40 -17.82 -10.67 -39.71
C ILE A 40 -19.10 -10.16 -40.36
N LYS A 41 -19.13 -8.91 -40.83
CA LYS A 41 -20.29 -8.33 -41.51
C LYS A 41 -20.68 -9.13 -42.76
N GLN A 42 -19.71 -9.62 -43.52
CA GLN A 42 -19.98 -10.47 -44.69
C GLN A 42 -20.65 -11.79 -44.31
N ILE A 43 -20.22 -12.44 -43.22
CA ILE A 43 -20.85 -13.68 -42.73
C ILE A 43 -22.26 -13.40 -42.22
N LEU A 44 -22.43 -12.40 -41.34
CA LEU A 44 -23.71 -12.08 -40.71
C LEU A 44 -24.73 -11.43 -41.67
N SER A 45 -24.29 -10.93 -42.83
CA SER A 45 -25.19 -10.41 -43.87
C SER A 45 -26.00 -11.49 -44.58
N ASN A 46 -25.56 -12.75 -44.51
CA ASN A 46 -26.31 -13.88 -45.01
C ASN A 46 -27.39 -14.26 -43.97
N PRO A 47 -28.70 -14.21 -44.30
CA PRO A 47 -29.78 -14.52 -43.36
C PRO A 47 -29.64 -15.89 -42.68
N ASN A 48 -29.05 -16.87 -43.38
CA ASN A 48 -28.85 -18.22 -42.84
C ASN A 48 -27.81 -18.29 -41.69
N PHE A 49 -26.94 -17.27 -41.59
CA PHE A 49 -25.86 -17.20 -40.60
C PHE A 49 -25.90 -15.89 -39.79
N ALA A 50 -26.98 -15.12 -39.88
CA ALA A 50 -27.14 -13.85 -39.18
C ALA A 50 -27.06 -14.01 -37.64
N GLU A 51 -27.47 -15.17 -37.14
CA GLU A 51 -27.45 -15.54 -35.73
C GLU A 51 -26.36 -16.56 -35.38
N HIS A 52 -25.35 -16.72 -36.24
CA HIS A 52 -24.29 -17.71 -36.02
C HIS A 52 -23.45 -17.37 -34.77
N GLY A 53 -23.57 -18.20 -33.73
CA GLY A 53 -23.03 -17.94 -32.38
C GLY A 53 -21.54 -17.63 -32.33
N GLU A 54 -20.67 -18.40 -33.01
CA GLU A 54 -19.22 -18.16 -32.95
C GLU A 54 -18.82 -16.84 -33.64
N THR A 55 -19.54 -16.45 -34.69
CA THR A 55 -19.29 -15.17 -35.38
C THR A 55 -19.77 -13.98 -34.56
N LEU A 56 -20.91 -14.09 -33.89
CA LEU A 56 -21.36 -13.10 -32.91
C LEU A 56 -20.39 -12.97 -31.74
N SER A 57 -19.84 -14.08 -31.25
CA SER A 57 -18.80 -14.07 -30.19
C SER A 57 -17.53 -13.37 -30.65
N MET A 58 -17.04 -13.65 -31.87
CA MET A 58 -15.87 -12.93 -32.40
C MET A 58 -16.13 -11.42 -32.54
N LYS A 59 -17.37 -11.03 -32.88
CA LYS A 59 -17.76 -9.62 -32.91
C LYS A 59 -17.72 -8.99 -31.51
N SER A 60 -18.25 -9.67 -30.49
CA SER A 60 -18.22 -9.16 -29.11
C SER A 60 -16.79 -8.98 -28.61
N LEU A 61 -15.89 -9.92 -28.92
CA LEU A 61 -14.48 -9.80 -28.53
C LEU A 61 -13.80 -8.57 -29.14
N ILE A 62 -14.10 -8.26 -30.41
CA ILE A 62 -13.55 -7.07 -31.05
C ILE A 62 -14.14 -5.79 -30.45
N LEU A 63 -15.44 -5.77 -30.16
CA LEU A 63 -16.09 -4.63 -29.52
C LEU A 63 -15.45 -4.32 -28.16
N ASP A 64 -15.20 -5.36 -27.36
CA ASP A 64 -14.53 -5.27 -26.06
C ASP A 64 -13.14 -4.61 -26.16
N VAL A 65 -12.29 -5.10 -27.07
CA VAL A 65 -10.94 -4.54 -27.28
C VAL A 65 -10.98 -3.10 -27.83
N THR A 66 -12.06 -2.71 -28.51
CA THR A 66 -12.25 -1.34 -29.01
C THR A 66 -12.94 -0.40 -28.01
N GLY A 67 -13.15 -0.84 -26.77
CA GLY A 67 -13.70 -0.01 -25.67
C GLY A 67 -15.23 -0.05 -25.53
N HIS A 68 -15.95 -0.83 -26.34
CA HIS A 68 -17.41 -0.95 -26.28
C HIS A 68 -17.81 -2.13 -25.36
N HIS A 69 -17.41 -2.05 -24.09
CA HIS A 69 -17.53 -3.17 -23.13
C HIS A 69 -18.98 -3.60 -22.87
N ALA A 70 -19.90 -2.66 -22.63
CA ALA A 70 -21.30 -2.98 -22.34
C ALA A 70 -21.98 -3.73 -23.51
N GLU A 71 -21.79 -3.25 -24.74
CA GLU A 71 -22.30 -3.91 -25.95
C GLU A 71 -21.66 -5.30 -26.16
N ALA A 72 -20.37 -5.45 -25.85
CA ALA A 72 -19.68 -6.73 -25.93
C ALA A 72 -20.27 -7.76 -24.96
N VAL A 73 -20.61 -7.35 -23.73
CA VAL A 73 -21.25 -8.23 -22.75
C VAL A 73 -22.62 -8.70 -23.24
N GLU A 74 -23.45 -7.80 -23.74
CA GLU A 74 -24.78 -8.18 -24.26
C GLU A 74 -24.67 -9.10 -25.48
N LEU A 75 -23.79 -8.77 -26.42
CA LEU A 75 -23.61 -9.53 -27.65
C LEU A 75 -23.04 -10.93 -27.38
N SER A 76 -22.13 -11.06 -26.41
CA SER A 76 -21.58 -12.36 -26.01
C SER A 76 -22.62 -13.25 -25.31
N ARG A 77 -23.55 -12.68 -24.53
CA ARG A 77 -24.70 -13.42 -23.98
C ARG A 77 -25.64 -13.91 -25.08
N LYS A 78 -25.95 -13.07 -26.08
CA LYS A 78 -26.73 -13.48 -27.26
C LYS A 78 -26.04 -14.60 -28.03
N ALA A 79 -24.73 -14.46 -28.26
CA ALA A 79 -23.95 -15.48 -28.96
C ALA A 79 -24.00 -16.86 -28.26
N LEU A 80 -23.96 -16.88 -26.92
CA LEU A 80 -24.14 -18.10 -26.13
C LEU A 80 -25.56 -18.68 -26.24
N GLN A 81 -26.60 -17.86 -26.35
CA GLN A 81 -27.97 -18.35 -26.54
C GLN A 81 -28.13 -19.10 -27.86
N HIS A 82 -27.46 -18.62 -28.93
CA HIS A 82 -27.52 -19.25 -30.25
C HIS A 82 -26.62 -20.49 -30.36
N ASP A 83 -25.52 -20.57 -29.62
CA ASP A 83 -24.70 -21.79 -29.56
C ASP A 83 -24.12 -22.05 -28.15
N VAL A 84 -24.93 -22.73 -27.33
CA VAL A 84 -24.56 -23.13 -25.98
C VAL A 84 -23.52 -24.26 -25.99
N LYS A 85 -23.38 -25.04 -27.08
CA LYS A 85 -22.48 -26.19 -27.15
C LYS A 85 -21.07 -25.82 -27.62
N SER A 86 -20.89 -24.66 -28.27
CA SER A 86 -19.58 -24.20 -28.71
C SER A 86 -18.66 -23.83 -27.54
N HIS A 87 -17.47 -24.44 -27.52
CA HIS A 87 -16.39 -24.05 -26.60
C HIS A 87 -15.88 -22.62 -26.89
N VAL A 88 -15.98 -22.14 -28.14
CA VAL A 88 -15.53 -20.81 -28.57
C VAL A 88 -16.40 -19.73 -27.95
N CYS A 89 -17.73 -19.89 -28.00
CA CYS A 89 -18.67 -18.95 -27.38
C CYS A 89 -18.42 -18.83 -25.87
N TRP A 90 -18.25 -19.96 -25.17
CA TRP A 90 -17.94 -19.97 -23.74
C TRP A 90 -16.57 -19.37 -23.42
N HIS A 91 -15.55 -19.66 -24.23
CA HIS A 91 -14.20 -19.10 -24.02
C HIS A 91 -14.21 -17.58 -24.17
N ILE A 92 -14.82 -17.06 -25.25
CA ILE A 92 -14.90 -15.62 -25.50
C ILE A 92 -15.75 -14.92 -24.44
N PHE A 93 -16.89 -15.50 -24.03
CA PHE A 93 -17.67 -14.96 -22.92
C PHE A 93 -16.84 -14.88 -21.64
N GLY A 94 -16.04 -15.91 -21.33
CA GLY A 94 -15.11 -15.89 -20.21
C GLY A 94 -14.04 -14.79 -20.32
N MET A 95 -13.53 -14.53 -21.52
CA MET A 95 -12.57 -13.43 -21.77
C MET A 95 -13.19 -12.04 -21.57
N ILE A 96 -14.44 -11.85 -21.98
CA ILE A 96 -15.17 -10.58 -21.82
C ILE A 96 -15.54 -10.36 -20.35
N MET A 97 -15.99 -11.39 -19.65
CA MET A 97 -16.22 -11.28 -18.19
C MET A 97 -14.93 -10.98 -17.43
N ARG A 98 -13.78 -11.45 -17.94
CA ARG A 98 -12.47 -11.11 -17.37
C ARG A 98 -12.11 -9.64 -17.61
N SER A 99 -12.29 -9.10 -18.82
CA SER A 99 -12.00 -7.68 -19.08
C SER A 99 -12.89 -6.76 -18.25
N ASP A 100 -14.12 -7.18 -17.95
CA ASP A 100 -15.05 -6.53 -17.03
C ASP A 100 -14.77 -6.83 -15.53
N ARG A 101 -13.62 -7.46 -15.20
CA ARG A 101 -13.18 -7.82 -13.84
C ARG A 101 -14.13 -8.75 -13.07
N LYS A 102 -15.09 -9.38 -13.75
CA LYS A 102 -16.02 -10.37 -13.20
C LYS A 102 -15.40 -11.76 -13.23
N TYR A 103 -14.33 -11.95 -12.46
CA TYR A 103 -13.55 -13.19 -12.43
C TYR A 103 -14.36 -14.42 -12.02
N GLY A 104 -15.36 -14.27 -11.16
CA GLY A 104 -16.26 -15.37 -10.78
C GLY A 104 -17.13 -15.88 -11.95
N GLU A 105 -17.65 -14.98 -12.78
CA GLU A 105 -18.38 -15.36 -14.01
C GLU A 105 -17.42 -15.92 -15.06
N SER A 106 -16.23 -15.31 -15.21
CA SER A 106 -15.18 -15.79 -16.10
C SER A 106 -14.76 -17.23 -15.78
N LEU A 107 -14.55 -17.56 -14.50
CA LEU A 107 -14.22 -18.91 -14.04
C LEU A 107 -15.26 -19.94 -14.48
N LYS A 108 -16.56 -19.64 -14.27
CA LYS A 108 -17.66 -20.52 -14.65
C LYS A 108 -17.68 -20.74 -16.16
N ALA A 109 -17.55 -19.67 -16.93
CA ALA A 109 -17.53 -19.72 -18.39
C ALA A 109 -16.34 -20.55 -18.93
N LEU A 110 -15.14 -20.34 -18.39
CA LEU A 110 -13.94 -21.08 -18.79
C LEU A 110 -14.02 -22.56 -18.42
N LYS A 111 -14.61 -22.92 -17.27
CA LYS A 111 -14.91 -24.33 -16.92
C LYS A 111 -15.89 -24.96 -17.91
N MET A 112 -16.93 -24.24 -18.33
CA MET A 112 -17.88 -24.71 -19.35
C MET A 112 -17.23 -24.90 -20.73
N ALA A 113 -16.34 -23.98 -21.12
CA ALA A 113 -15.56 -24.07 -22.35
C ALA A 113 -14.64 -25.32 -22.31
N LEU A 114 -13.94 -25.53 -21.19
CA LEU A 114 -13.05 -26.68 -21.01
C LEU A 114 -13.81 -28.01 -21.03
N ALA A 115 -15.02 -28.09 -20.45
CA ALA A 115 -15.85 -29.29 -20.48
C ALA A 115 -16.21 -29.72 -21.93
N ARG A 116 -16.25 -28.78 -22.87
CA ARG A 116 -16.51 -29.03 -24.30
C ARG A 116 -15.24 -29.29 -25.11
N SER A 117 -14.11 -28.77 -24.67
CA SER A 117 -12.80 -28.97 -25.30
C SER A 117 -11.72 -29.21 -24.23
N PRO A 118 -11.64 -30.42 -23.65
CA PRO A 118 -10.79 -30.70 -22.49
C PRO A 118 -9.29 -30.55 -22.75
N GLU A 119 -8.87 -30.69 -24.01
CA GLU A 119 -7.47 -30.64 -24.42
C GLU A 119 -7.08 -29.29 -25.06
N ASN A 120 -7.88 -28.25 -24.90
CA ASN A 120 -7.53 -26.93 -25.45
C ASN A 120 -6.51 -26.21 -24.54
N PRO A 121 -5.24 -26.06 -24.96
CA PRO A 121 -4.20 -25.46 -24.12
C PRO A 121 -4.41 -23.97 -23.87
N GLN A 122 -5.17 -23.28 -24.73
CA GLN A 122 -5.45 -21.85 -24.54
C GLN A 122 -6.48 -21.63 -23.44
N ILE A 123 -7.57 -22.43 -23.44
CA ILE A 123 -8.59 -22.38 -22.38
C ILE A 123 -7.96 -22.71 -21.03
N LEU A 124 -7.13 -23.76 -20.97
CA LEU A 124 -6.41 -24.13 -19.74
C LEU A 124 -5.50 -23.00 -19.23
N ARG A 125 -4.81 -22.28 -20.12
CA ARG A 125 -3.97 -21.13 -19.71
C ARG A 125 -4.82 -20.01 -19.14
N ASP A 126 -5.87 -19.59 -19.85
CA ASP A 126 -6.75 -18.50 -19.39
C ASP A 126 -7.43 -18.89 -18.06
N LEU A 127 -7.88 -20.14 -17.93
CA LEU A 127 -8.44 -20.68 -16.69
C LEU A 127 -7.43 -20.63 -15.53
N ALA A 128 -6.20 -21.05 -15.77
CA ALA A 128 -5.16 -21.03 -14.74
C ALA A 128 -4.86 -19.60 -14.26
N LEU A 129 -4.87 -18.60 -15.15
CA LEU A 129 -4.66 -17.19 -14.77
C LEU A 129 -5.81 -16.69 -13.89
N VAL A 130 -7.06 -16.96 -14.28
CA VAL A 130 -8.24 -16.57 -13.49
C VAL A 130 -8.25 -17.26 -12.12
N GLN A 131 -7.94 -18.56 -12.07
CA GLN A 131 -7.86 -19.32 -10.82
C GLN A 131 -6.80 -18.76 -9.86
N ALA A 132 -5.62 -18.41 -10.38
CA ALA A 132 -4.58 -17.77 -9.57
C ALA A 132 -5.05 -16.40 -9.04
N HIS A 133 -5.72 -15.60 -9.88
CA HIS A 133 -6.19 -14.26 -9.50
C HIS A 133 -7.25 -14.28 -8.39
N ILE A 134 -8.18 -15.23 -8.44
CA ILE A 134 -9.23 -15.40 -7.40
C ILE A 134 -8.81 -16.27 -6.22
N ARG A 135 -7.56 -16.74 -6.20
CA ARG A 135 -7.00 -17.62 -5.15
C ARG A 135 -7.64 -19.02 -5.09
N ASP A 136 -8.21 -19.51 -6.19
CA ASP A 136 -8.59 -20.92 -6.36
C ASP A 136 -7.33 -21.75 -6.62
N PHE A 137 -6.46 -21.89 -5.62
CA PHE A 137 -5.16 -22.54 -5.77
C PHE A 137 -5.25 -24.04 -6.01
N GLN A 138 -6.26 -24.71 -5.46
CA GLN A 138 -6.52 -26.12 -5.73
C GLN A 138 -6.89 -26.33 -7.21
N GLY A 139 -7.82 -25.53 -7.72
CA GLY A 139 -8.15 -25.54 -9.15
C GLY A 139 -6.95 -25.17 -10.03
N PHE A 140 -6.16 -24.17 -9.61
CA PHE A 140 -4.95 -23.73 -10.30
C PHE A 140 -3.93 -24.86 -10.45
N GLN A 141 -3.69 -25.63 -9.38
CA GLN A 141 -2.78 -26.78 -9.39
C GLN A 141 -3.21 -27.84 -10.40
N LEU A 142 -4.49 -28.22 -10.41
CA LEU A 142 -5.04 -29.20 -11.35
C LEU A 142 -4.89 -28.73 -12.80
N THR A 143 -5.22 -27.47 -13.08
CA THR A 143 -5.13 -26.89 -14.43
C THR A 143 -3.67 -26.80 -14.91
N ARG A 144 -2.73 -26.41 -14.03
CA ARG A 144 -1.31 -26.35 -14.35
C ARG A 144 -0.69 -27.73 -14.56
N TYR A 145 -1.14 -28.74 -13.81
CA TYR A 145 -0.74 -30.12 -14.03
C TYR A 145 -1.20 -30.64 -15.41
N ALA A 146 -2.44 -30.33 -15.82
CA ALA A 146 -2.92 -30.65 -17.17
C ALA A 146 -2.04 -30.00 -18.27
N LEU A 147 -1.70 -28.72 -18.12
CA LEU A 147 -0.79 -28.02 -19.04
C LEU A 147 0.61 -28.64 -19.11
N LEU A 148 1.14 -29.10 -17.97
CA LEU A 148 2.42 -29.79 -17.90
C LEU A 148 2.40 -31.12 -18.65
N ARG A 149 1.35 -31.94 -18.45
CA ARG A 149 1.18 -33.22 -19.16
C ARG A 149 1.13 -33.05 -20.67
N MET A 150 0.52 -31.97 -21.16
CA MET A 150 0.45 -31.69 -22.60
C MET A 150 1.79 -31.24 -23.19
N LYS A 151 2.60 -30.50 -22.43
CA LYS A 151 3.87 -29.92 -22.90
C LYS A 151 4.98 -30.06 -21.86
N PRO A 152 5.47 -31.28 -21.61
CA PRO A 152 6.50 -31.53 -20.58
C PRO A 152 7.85 -30.88 -20.92
N ASN A 153 8.12 -30.61 -22.19
CA ASN A 153 9.34 -29.94 -22.64
C ASN A 153 9.31 -28.41 -22.44
N ASN A 154 8.17 -27.84 -22.03
CA ASN A 154 8.02 -26.41 -21.82
C ASN A 154 8.36 -26.02 -20.38
N ARG A 155 9.45 -25.25 -20.22
CA ARG A 155 9.89 -24.71 -18.92
C ARG A 155 8.78 -23.96 -18.17
N GLN A 156 7.99 -23.14 -18.89
CA GLN A 156 6.89 -22.37 -18.29
C GLN A 156 5.81 -23.28 -17.67
N ALA A 157 5.61 -24.48 -18.23
CA ALA A 157 4.63 -25.42 -17.71
C ALA A 157 5.08 -26.02 -16.38
N TRP A 158 6.37 -26.34 -16.25
CA TRP A 158 6.97 -26.77 -14.98
C TRP A 158 6.90 -25.69 -13.92
N MET A 159 7.33 -24.46 -14.23
CA MET A 159 7.26 -23.33 -13.29
C MET A 159 5.84 -23.09 -12.80
N GLY A 160 4.88 -23.08 -13.73
CA GLY A 160 3.46 -22.92 -13.40
C GLY A 160 2.94 -24.02 -12.48
N PHE A 161 3.33 -25.28 -12.70
CA PHE A 161 2.93 -26.40 -11.86
C PHE A 161 3.54 -26.36 -10.46
N ILE A 162 4.86 -26.13 -10.37
CA ILE A 162 5.60 -26.03 -9.11
C ILE A 162 4.99 -24.94 -8.22
N VAL A 163 4.78 -23.75 -8.79
CA VAL A 163 4.21 -22.63 -8.04
C VAL A 163 2.76 -22.89 -7.66
N ALA A 164 1.97 -23.53 -8.52
CA ALA A 164 0.58 -23.84 -8.20
C ALA A 164 0.47 -24.83 -7.03
N ALA A 165 1.31 -25.87 -7.01
CA ALA A 165 1.39 -26.80 -5.88
C ALA A 165 1.81 -26.10 -4.59
N TYR A 166 2.83 -25.23 -4.65
CA TYR A 166 3.26 -24.43 -3.50
C TYR A 166 2.13 -23.52 -2.96
N LEU A 167 1.43 -22.78 -3.82
CA LEU A 167 0.33 -21.89 -3.40
C LEU A 167 -0.87 -22.66 -2.85
N ALA A 168 -1.10 -23.89 -3.33
CA ALA A 168 -2.10 -24.80 -2.78
C ALA A 168 -1.67 -25.43 -1.43
N LYS A 169 -0.45 -25.13 -0.94
CA LYS A 169 0.20 -25.73 0.24
C LYS A 169 0.47 -27.24 0.10
N ASP A 170 0.52 -27.75 -1.13
CA ASP A 170 0.96 -29.11 -1.43
C ASP A 170 2.48 -29.12 -1.68
N TYR A 171 3.22 -29.01 -0.57
CA TYR A 171 4.67 -28.91 -0.59
C TYR A 171 5.34 -30.18 -1.12
N ASP A 172 4.76 -31.36 -0.89
CA ASP A 172 5.27 -32.63 -1.42
C ASP A 172 5.29 -32.65 -2.94
N THR A 173 4.19 -32.25 -3.58
CA THR A 173 4.10 -32.18 -5.03
C THR A 173 5.01 -31.11 -5.60
N ALA A 174 5.12 -29.95 -4.94
CA ALA A 174 6.03 -28.89 -5.33
C ALA A 174 7.50 -29.38 -5.34
N LEU A 175 7.95 -30.05 -4.27
CA LEU A 175 9.31 -30.56 -4.14
C LEU A 175 9.63 -31.65 -5.17
N LYS A 176 8.69 -32.56 -5.43
CA LYS A 176 8.81 -33.56 -6.52
C LYS A 176 8.95 -32.87 -7.88
N GLY A 177 8.10 -31.87 -8.15
CA GLY A 177 8.16 -31.09 -9.38
C GLY A 177 9.50 -30.38 -9.57
N ILE A 178 10.03 -29.76 -8.51
CA ILE A 178 11.34 -29.11 -8.50
C ILE A 178 12.47 -30.11 -8.76
N ALA A 179 12.43 -31.26 -8.08
CA ALA A 179 13.44 -32.29 -8.21
C ALA A 179 13.53 -32.84 -9.64
N GLU A 180 12.40 -33.09 -10.30
CA GLU A 180 12.36 -33.50 -11.70
C GLU A 180 12.82 -32.38 -12.65
N TYR A 181 12.37 -31.15 -12.42
CA TYR A 181 12.72 -30.01 -13.28
C TYR A 181 14.23 -29.73 -13.33
N ARG A 182 14.90 -29.81 -12.18
CA ARG A 182 16.33 -29.45 -12.08
C ARG A 182 17.28 -30.55 -12.56
N LYS A 183 16.86 -31.82 -12.61
CA LYS A 183 17.71 -32.95 -13.07
C LYS A 183 18.46 -32.64 -14.38
N PRO A 184 17.77 -32.23 -15.46
CA PRO A 184 18.46 -31.89 -16.72
C PRO A 184 19.40 -30.70 -16.57
N LEU A 185 19.01 -29.66 -15.83
CA LEU A 185 19.84 -28.46 -15.61
C LEU A 185 21.15 -28.79 -14.89
N LEU A 186 21.09 -29.67 -13.88
CA LEU A 186 22.27 -30.12 -13.15
C LEU A 186 23.19 -30.99 -14.01
N SER A 187 22.61 -31.89 -14.82
CA SER A 187 23.39 -32.74 -15.71
C SER A 187 24.14 -31.98 -16.80
N SER A 188 23.64 -30.82 -17.23
CA SER A 188 24.32 -29.96 -18.20
C SER A 188 25.35 -29.02 -17.57
N GLY A 189 25.56 -29.08 -16.24
CA GLY A 189 26.41 -28.14 -15.52
C GLY A 189 25.89 -26.70 -15.58
N ASP A 190 24.57 -26.51 -15.69
CA ASP A 190 23.97 -25.18 -15.78
C ASP A 190 24.25 -24.38 -14.48
N ASN A 191 24.59 -23.10 -14.64
CA ASN A 191 24.74 -22.14 -13.55
C ASN A 191 23.91 -20.87 -13.82
N SER A 192 22.78 -21.04 -14.51
CA SER A 192 21.89 -19.97 -14.89
C SER A 192 21.18 -19.33 -13.69
N PRO A 193 20.74 -18.05 -13.81
CA PRO A 193 19.82 -17.44 -12.86
C PRO A 193 18.52 -18.22 -12.66
N GLU A 194 18.11 -19.03 -13.65
CA GLU A 194 16.93 -19.88 -13.56
C GLU A 194 17.15 -21.04 -12.57
N LEU A 195 18.29 -21.74 -12.66
CA LEU A 195 18.64 -22.76 -11.67
C LEU A 195 18.77 -22.16 -10.26
N PHE A 196 19.35 -20.96 -10.16
CA PHE A 196 19.44 -20.21 -8.90
C PHE A 196 18.06 -19.99 -8.26
N GLU A 197 17.11 -19.45 -9.02
CA GLU A 197 15.73 -19.21 -8.55
C GLU A 197 15.04 -20.50 -8.09
N VAL A 198 15.17 -21.58 -8.86
CA VAL A 198 14.57 -22.88 -8.51
C VAL A 198 15.14 -23.43 -7.21
N LEU A 199 16.45 -23.33 -7.00
CA LEU A 199 17.11 -23.78 -5.77
C LEU A 199 16.68 -22.94 -4.55
N GLN A 200 16.54 -21.62 -4.72
CA GLN A 200 16.03 -20.74 -3.66
C GLN A 200 14.58 -21.07 -3.33
N PHE A 201 13.75 -21.31 -4.36
CA PHE A 201 12.37 -21.70 -4.17
C PHE A 201 12.24 -23.06 -3.46
N GLU A 202 13.11 -24.02 -3.79
CA GLU A 202 13.18 -25.31 -3.09
C GLU A 202 13.48 -25.14 -1.59
N ILE A 203 14.47 -24.32 -1.25
CA ILE A 203 14.81 -24.00 0.15
C ILE A 203 13.60 -23.39 0.85
N ARG A 204 12.90 -22.45 0.20
CA ARG A 204 11.68 -21.83 0.74
C ARG A 204 10.58 -22.87 1.00
N VAL A 205 10.33 -23.76 0.04
CA VAL A 205 9.31 -24.82 0.16
C VAL A 205 9.65 -25.77 1.31
N LEU A 206 10.91 -26.20 1.44
CA LEU A 206 11.37 -27.04 2.56
C LEU A 206 11.22 -26.31 3.90
N GLU A 207 11.58 -25.03 3.95
CA GLU A 207 11.48 -24.20 5.15
C GLU A 207 10.03 -24.01 5.62
N GLU A 208 9.09 -23.78 4.69
CA GLU A 208 7.66 -23.64 5.01
C GLU A 208 6.98 -24.95 5.37
N ARG A 209 7.43 -26.06 4.76
CA ARG A 209 7.00 -27.41 5.15
C ARG A 209 7.44 -27.78 6.57
N GLY A 210 8.54 -27.19 7.05
CA GLY A 210 9.14 -27.45 8.37
C GLY A 210 10.39 -28.34 8.32
N ASP A 211 10.84 -28.76 7.13
CA ASP A 211 12.02 -29.61 6.94
C ASP A 211 13.31 -28.78 6.95
N LEU A 212 13.60 -28.17 8.11
CA LEU A 212 14.68 -27.20 8.27
C LEU A 212 16.07 -27.78 8.00
N GLU A 213 16.31 -29.05 8.33
CA GLU A 213 17.60 -29.72 8.09
C GLU A 213 17.85 -29.89 6.59
N ALA A 214 16.85 -30.37 5.84
CA ALA A 214 16.93 -30.49 4.39
C ALA A 214 17.11 -29.12 3.71
N ALA A 215 16.40 -28.09 4.20
CA ALA A 215 16.57 -26.72 3.72
C ALA A 215 18.01 -26.21 3.94
N ARG A 216 18.59 -26.44 5.12
CA ARG A 216 19.98 -26.08 5.44
C ARG A 216 20.96 -26.82 4.52
N ASP A 217 20.83 -28.13 4.41
CA ASP A 217 21.73 -28.97 3.61
C ASP A 217 21.71 -28.53 2.14
N LYS A 218 20.53 -28.11 1.67
CA LYS A 218 20.38 -27.53 0.36
C LYS A 218 21.09 -26.17 0.24
N ALA A 219 20.96 -25.29 1.23
CA ALA A 219 21.57 -23.97 1.23
C ALA A 219 23.11 -23.99 1.32
N ILE A 220 23.73 -25.03 1.89
CA ILE A 220 25.20 -25.14 2.02
C ILE A 220 25.87 -25.82 0.83
N HIS A 221 25.10 -26.53 0.00
CA HIS A 221 25.64 -27.44 -1.01
C HIS A 221 26.52 -26.71 -2.05
N PRO A 222 27.72 -27.19 -2.43
CA PRO A 222 28.64 -26.48 -3.33
C PRO A 222 28.08 -26.15 -4.73
N VAL A 223 27.17 -27.01 -5.24
CA VAL A 223 26.45 -26.78 -6.51
C VAL A 223 25.52 -25.55 -6.44
N THR A 224 25.22 -25.05 -5.24
CA THR A 224 24.57 -23.75 -5.04
C THR A 224 25.57 -22.61 -5.15
N ARG A 225 26.21 -22.43 -6.31
CA ARG A 225 27.02 -21.25 -6.60
C ARG A 225 26.12 -20.05 -6.87
N PHE A 226 25.51 -19.61 -5.79
CA PHE A 226 24.50 -18.57 -5.77
C PHE A 226 25.07 -17.23 -6.26
N LEU A 227 24.37 -16.57 -7.20
CA LEU A 227 24.80 -15.27 -7.73
C LEU A 227 24.67 -14.16 -6.68
N ASP A 228 23.57 -14.14 -5.92
CA ASP A 228 23.37 -13.21 -4.82
C ASP A 228 23.89 -13.78 -3.49
N GLN A 229 25.15 -13.46 -3.18
CA GLN A 229 25.81 -13.87 -1.94
C GLN A 229 25.13 -13.31 -0.67
N THR A 230 24.44 -12.16 -0.76
CA THR A 230 23.73 -11.59 0.40
C THR A 230 22.60 -12.51 0.80
N LEU A 231 21.77 -12.91 -0.18
CA LEU A 231 20.65 -13.81 0.04
C LEU A 231 21.10 -15.18 0.57
N VAL A 232 22.27 -15.67 0.14
CA VAL A 232 22.86 -16.92 0.67
C VAL A 232 23.10 -16.81 2.16
N HIS A 233 23.85 -15.79 2.58
CA HIS A 233 24.22 -15.63 3.98
C HIS A 233 22.99 -15.35 4.84
N GLU A 234 22.01 -14.58 4.34
CA GLU A 234 20.73 -14.37 5.02
C GLU A 234 19.94 -15.67 5.18
N THR A 235 19.90 -16.50 4.13
CA THR A 235 19.20 -17.80 4.15
C THR A 235 19.89 -18.79 5.08
N ARG A 236 21.22 -18.93 4.99
CA ARG A 236 21.99 -19.81 5.88
C ARG A 236 21.90 -19.36 7.33
N GLY A 237 22.12 -18.08 7.62
CA GLY A 237 22.01 -17.52 8.97
C GLY A 237 20.63 -17.78 9.57
N ARG A 238 19.55 -17.53 8.81
CA ARG A 238 18.18 -17.81 9.23
C ARG A 238 17.93 -19.29 9.52
N LEU A 239 18.36 -20.19 8.63
CA LEU A 239 18.17 -21.64 8.79
C LEU A 239 18.97 -22.21 9.95
N TYR A 240 20.24 -21.83 10.10
CA TYR A 240 21.08 -22.21 11.24
C TYR A 240 20.44 -21.77 12.56
N ARG A 241 19.90 -20.54 12.61
CA ARG A 241 19.21 -20.04 13.81
C ARG A 241 17.96 -20.86 14.12
N LYS A 242 17.12 -21.16 13.12
CA LYS A 242 15.92 -22.00 13.30
C LYS A 242 16.27 -23.43 13.78
N LEU A 243 17.42 -23.95 13.39
CA LEU A 243 17.96 -25.25 13.85
C LEU A 243 18.74 -25.17 15.16
N ASN A 244 18.76 -24.01 15.83
CA ASN A 244 19.54 -23.77 17.05
C ASN A 244 21.07 -24.00 16.88
N GLN A 245 21.59 -23.93 15.65
CA GLN A 245 23.02 -24.02 15.31
C GLN A 245 23.66 -22.63 15.38
N LEU A 246 23.69 -22.06 16.59
CA LEU A 246 23.96 -20.63 16.79
C LEU A 246 25.37 -20.18 16.37
N ASN A 247 26.39 -21.02 16.54
CA ASN A 247 27.76 -20.68 16.12
C ASN A 247 27.88 -20.50 14.61
N SER A 248 27.26 -21.40 13.84
CA SER A 248 27.22 -21.31 12.38
C SER A 248 26.40 -20.11 11.92
N ALA A 249 25.27 -19.84 12.58
CA ALA A 249 24.48 -18.64 12.33
C ALA A 249 25.28 -17.36 12.56
N ALA A 250 25.99 -17.25 13.69
CA ALA A 250 26.82 -16.09 14.02
C ALA A 250 27.91 -15.86 12.96
N ALA A 251 28.56 -16.91 12.46
CA ALA A 251 29.57 -16.80 11.40
C ALA A 251 28.99 -16.26 10.08
N GLU A 252 27.75 -16.60 9.74
CA GLU A 252 27.07 -16.04 8.56
C GLU A 252 26.67 -14.58 8.78
N TYR A 253 26.17 -14.22 9.97
CA TYR A 253 25.84 -12.83 10.30
C TYR A 253 27.08 -11.93 10.37
N GLU A 254 28.25 -12.45 10.77
CA GLU A 254 29.51 -11.70 10.72
C GLU A 254 29.90 -11.32 9.29
N LYS A 255 29.71 -12.23 8.33
CA LYS A 255 29.91 -11.96 6.89
C LYS A 255 28.92 -10.90 6.40
N LEU A 256 27.66 -10.97 6.84
CA LEU A 256 26.63 -9.98 6.51
C LEU A 256 26.96 -8.59 7.07
N ILE A 257 27.42 -8.50 8.32
CA ILE A 257 27.89 -7.25 8.93
C ILE A 257 29.08 -6.67 8.16
N ALA A 258 30.04 -7.50 7.76
CA ALA A 258 31.17 -7.07 6.95
C ALA A 258 30.74 -6.55 5.57
N ARG A 259 29.67 -7.11 5.00
CA ARG A 259 29.11 -6.71 3.69
C ARG A 259 28.26 -5.45 3.78
N ASN A 260 27.46 -5.30 4.83
CA ASN A 260 26.64 -4.13 5.11
C ASN A 260 26.56 -3.87 6.62
N SER A 261 27.44 -2.98 7.08
CA SER A 261 27.56 -2.60 8.50
C SER A 261 26.47 -1.65 9.00
N GLU A 262 25.58 -1.17 8.12
CA GLU A 262 24.48 -0.28 8.50
C GLU A 262 23.18 -1.04 8.85
N LYS A 263 23.09 -2.32 8.48
CA LYS A 263 21.87 -3.10 8.67
C LYS A 263 21.78 -3.63 10.11
N ALA A 264 21.01 -2.92 10.93
CA ALA A 264 20.78 -3.22 12.35
C ALA A 264 20.35 -4.67 12.64
N GLU A 265 19.52 -5.24 11.76
CA GLU A 265 19.04 -6.62 11.89
C GLU A 265 20.19 -7.63 11.97
N TYR A 266 21.30 -7.43 11.26
CA TYR A 266 22.42 -8.39 11.29
C TYR A 266 23.12 -8.41 12.64
N TYR A 267 23.26 -7.26 13.29
CA TYR A 267 23.80 -7.16 14.65
C TYR A 267 22.86 -7.82 15.65
N GLN A 268 21.56 -7.52 15.59
CA GLN A 268 20.57 -8.14 16.47
C GLN A 268 20.58 -9.67 16.37
N GLN A 269 20.64 -10.22 15.15
CA GLN A 269 20.72 -11.66 14.96
C GLN A 269 22.06 -12.24 15.44
N TYR A 270 23.18 -11.55 15.19
CA TYR A 270 24.49 -11.95 15.70
C TYR A 270 24.53 -11.98 17.24
N GLU A 271 24.03 -10.93 17.88
CA GLU A 271 23.93 -10.82 19.34
C GLU A 271 23.14 -11.98 19.93
N GLN A 272 21.95 -12.27 19.39
CA GLN A 272 21.12 -13.40 19.82
C GLN A 272 21.83 -14.74 19.64
N CYS A 273 22.55 -14.93 18.53
CA CYS A 273 23.31 -16.16 18.29
C CYS A 273 24.48 -16.33 19.27
N ARG A 274 25.12 -15.24 19.70
CA ARG A 274 26.22 -15.26 20.66
C ARG A 274 25.77 -15.10 22.12
N GLY A 275 24.48 -14.83 22.36
CA GLY A 275 23.93 -14.51 23.67
C GLY A 275 24.47 -13.21 24.28
N LEU A 276 24.90 -12.25 23.43
CA LEU A 276 25.44 -10.96 23.86
C LEU A 276 24.35 -9.99 24.35
N ASP A 277 23.10 -10.27 24.02
CA ASP A 277 21.91 -9.56 24.48
C ASP A 277 21.50 -9.92 25.91
N LYS A 278 22.15 -10.92 26.53
CA LYS A 278 21.87 -11.35 27.90
C LYS A 278 22.55 -10.43 28.93
N PRO A 279 21.97 -10.28 30.15
CA PRO A 279 22.59 -9.51 31.22
C PRO A 279 24.00 -10.02 31.57
N GLY A 280 24.92 -9.10 31.85
CA GLY A 280 26.31 -9.41 32.22
C GLY A 280 27.27 -9.60 31.05
N LYS A 281 26.80 -9.43 29.81
CA LYS A 281 27.60 -9.51 28.57
C LYS A 281 27.84 -8.16 27.90
N GLU A 282 27.55 -7.06 28.59
CA GLU A 282 27.57 -5.71 28.05
C GLU A 282 28.95 -5.31 27.50
N ALA A 283 30.03 -5.69 28.18
CA ALA A 283 31.40 -5.41 27.72
C ALA A 283 31.75 -6.17 26.43
N GLU A 284 31.35 -7.43 26.31
CA GLU A 284 31.55 -8.25 25.09
C GLU A 284 30.68 -7.72 23.94
N ARG A 285 29.43 -7.34 24.24
CA ARG A 285 28.52 -6.71 23.28
C ARG A 285 29.09 -5.39 22.77
N LEU A 286 29.64 -4.57 23.66
CA LEU A 286 30.25 -3.29 23.30
C LEU A 286 31.46 -3.47 22.39
N LYS A 287 32.32 -4.45 22.69
CA LYS A 287 33.50 -4.78 21.90
C LYS A 287 33.15 -5.11 20.44
N LEU A 288 32.06 -5.84 20.19
CA LEU A 288 31.58 -6.11 18.83
C LEU A 288 31.39 -4.81 18.03
N TYR A 289 30.70 -3.82 18.61
CA TYR A 289 30.43 -2.56 17.94
C TYR A 289 31.69 -1.72 17.76
N ASP A 290 32.56 -1.70 18.76
CA ASP A 290 33.84 -0.98 18.70
C ASP A 290 34.77 -1.56 17.63
N ASP A 291 34.87 -2.89 17.54
CA ASP A 291 35.67 -3.59 16.51
C ASP A 291 35.16 -3.26 15.11
N VAL A 292 33.83 -3.21 14.91
CA VAL A 292 33.26 -2.87 13.60
C VAL A 292 33.40 -1.38 13.29
N ALA A 293 33.20 -0.49 14.27
CA ALA A 293 33.41 0.94 14.13
C ALA A 293 34.86 1.29 13.77
N ALA A 294 35.83 0.58 14.36
CA ALA A 294 37.25 0.74 14.05
C ALA A 294 37.56 0.33 12.60
N ARG A 295 36.94 -0.75 12.10
CA ARG A 295 37.11 -1.26 10.74
C ARG A 295 36.39 -0.40 9.69
N VAL A 296 35.19 0.11 10.01
CA VAL A 296 34.31 0.83 9.08
C VAL A 296 33.89 2.18 9.67
N ARG A 297 34.83 3.13 9.72
CA ARG A 297 34.66 4.44 10.39
C ARG A 297 33.50 5.31 9.89
N LYS A 298 33.04 5.09 8.66
CA LYS A 298 31.92 5.85 8.08
C LYS A 298 30.56 5.28 8.47
N SER A 299 30.52 4.09 9.06
CA SER A 299 29.28 3.41 9.40
C SER A 299 28.64 4.05 10.61
N LEU A 300 27.38 4.47 10.51
CA LEU A 300 26.68 5.15 11.59
C LEU A 300 26.18 4.15 12.65
N HIS A 301 25.64 3.02 12.20
CA HIS A 301 25.00 2.04 13.08
C HIS A 301 25.90 1.56 14.25
N PRO A 302 27.19 1.21 14.04
CA PRO A 302 28.07 0.77 15.12
C PRO A 302 28.30 1.81 16.23
N HIS A 303 28.13 3.10 15.93
CA HIS A 303 28.23 4.15 16.93
C HIS A 303 26.91 4.41 17.66
N VAL A 304 25.77 4.25 16.96
CA VAL A 304 24.44 4.52 17.51
C VAL A 304 23.92 3.37 18.36
N ALA A 305 24.09 2.13 17.91
CA ALA A 305 23.52 0.96 18.59
C ALA A 305 23.99 0.84 20.07
N PRO A 306 25.27 1.06 20.42
CA PRO A 306 25.71 1.09 21.81
C PRO A 306 24.96 2.06 22.72
N LEU A 307 24.46 3.19 22.19
CA LEU A 307 23.71 4.17 22.98
C LEU A 307 22.38 3.61 23.48
N SER A 308 21.84 2.58 22.84
CA SER A 308 20.58 1.94 23.25
C SER A 308 20.71 1.09 24.51
N PHE A 309 21.89 0.54 24.82
CA PHE A 309 22.09 -0.39 25.94
C PHE A 309 23.17 0.03 26.95
N THR A 310 23.98 1.04 26.65
CA THR A 310 24.89 1.64 27.65
C THR A 310 24.12 2.57 28.59
N THR A 311 24.61 2.71 29.82
CA THR A 311 24.04 3.56 30.89
C THR A 311 25.15 4.34 31.61
N GLY A 312 24.76 5.28 32.49
CA GLY A 312 25.70 6.05 33.32
C GLY A 312 26.82 6.76 32.54
N ASP A 313 28.04 6.70 33.08
CA ASP A 313 29.21 7.40 32.53
C ASP A 313 29.64 6.87 31.15
N GLU A 314 29.46 5.57 30.89
CA GLU A 314 29.77 4.98 29.58
C GLU A 314 28.86 5.56 28.50
N PHE A 315 27.55 5.63 28.77
CA PHE A 315 26.57 6.26 27.89
C PHE A 315 26.91 7.74 27.67
N ARG A 316 27.16 8.49 28.75
CA ARG A 316 27.49 9.92 28.69
C ARG A 316 28.70 10.19 27.80
N ARG A 317 29.78 9.42 27.95
CA ARG A 317 31.01 9.59 27.16
C ARG A 317 30.78 9.33 25.68
N ARG A 318 30.11 8.21 25.36
CA ARG A 318 29.81 7.83 23.96
C ARG A 318 28.87 8.81 23.29
N LEU A 319 27.83 9.23 24.00
CA LEU A 319 26.88 10.24 23.53
C LEU A 319 27.61 11.55 23.24
N ALA A 320 28.45 12.04 24.16
CA ALA A 320 29.19 13.29 23.96
C ALA A 320 30.05 13.24 22.71
N THR A 321 30.89 12.20 22.56
CA THR A 321 31.72 12.02 21.37
C THR A 321 30.89 11.94 20.09
N PHE A 322 29.80 11.17 20.11
CA PHE A 322 28.92 10.99 18.96
C PHE A 322 28.23 12.30 18.55
N VAL A 323 27.65 13.03 19.50
CA VAL A 323 26.93 14.27 19.25
C VAL A 323 27.88 15.36 18.76
N VAL A 324 29.03 15.57 19.42
CA VAL A 324 30.02 16.59 19.00
C VAL A 324 30.49 16.33 17.58
N ASN A 325 30.86 15.10 17.24
CA ASN A 325 31.32 14.75 15.90
C ASN A 325 30.24 15.03 14.84
N ASN A 326 28.98 14.67 15.11
CA ASN A 326 27.90 14.85 14.15
C ASN A 326 27.37 16.30 14.05
N LEU A 327 27.51 17.10 15.11
CA LEU A 327 27.24 18.54 15.05
C LEU A 327 28.32 19.27 14.24
N ARG A 328 29.59 18.86 14.37
CA ARG A 328 30.70 19.42 13.58
C ARG A 328 30.62 19.07 12.09
N THR A 329 30.11 17.89 11.75
CA THR A 329 29.82 17.54 10.34
C THR A 329 28.54 18.16 9.81
N GLY A 330 27.68 18.70 10.67
CA GLY A 330 26.44 19.36 10.32
C GLY A 330 25.33 18.40 9.88
N LEU A 331 25.19 17.24 10.54
CA LEU A 331 24.17 16.23 10.21
C LEU A 331 22.76 16.69 10.66
N PRO A 332 21.83 17.05 9.74
CA PRO A 332 20.51 17.57 10.13
C PRO A 332 19.61 16.52 10.81
N SER A 333 19.86 15.24 10.55
CA SER A 333 19.07 14.12 11.08
C SER A 333 19.56 13.60 12.43
N LEU A 334 20.54 14.25 13.07
CA LEU A 334 21.15 13.80 14.33
C LEU A 334 20.10 13.54 15.43
N PHE A 335 19.15 14.46 15.60
CA PHE A 335 18.06 14.28 16.56
C PHE A 335 17.22 13.04 16.23
N GLN A 336 16.85 12.84 14.97
CA GLN A 336 16.03 11.70 14.55
C GLN A 336 16.74 10.36 14.78
N THR A 337 18.07 10.33 14.68
CA THR A 337 18.90 9.17 15.02
C THR A 337 18.86 8.84 16.52
N LEU A 338 18.85 9.87 17.38
CA LEU A 338 18.88 9.72 18.84
C LEU A 338 17.49 9.68 19.49
N ARG A 339 16.44 10.02 18.75
CA ARG A 339 15.05 10.04 19.21
C ARG A 339 14.61 8.74 19.91
N PRO A 340 14.98 7.53 19.48
CA PRO A 340 14.62 6.31 20.21
C PRO A 340 15.10 6.27 21.66
N LEU A 341 16.13 7.05 22.02
CA LEU A 341 16.64 7.14 23.40
C LEU A 341 15.71 7.91 24.34
N TYR A 342 14.76 8.69 23.79
CA TYR A 342 13.84 9.52 24.58
C TYR A 342 12.73 8.72 25.28
N SER A 343 12.67 7.41 25.07
CA SER A 343 11.82 6.52 25.88
C SER A 343 12.39 6.25 27.28
N ASP A 344 13.65 6.58 27.52
CA ASP A 344 14.37 6.33 28.78
C ASP A 344 14.66 7.66 29.50
N ALA A 345 14.03 7.85 30.66
CA ALA A 345 14.14 9.09 31.43
C ALA A 345 15.56 9.39 31.92
N GLU A 346 16.37 8.37 32.25
CA GLU A 346 17.76 8.56 32.68
C GLU A 346 18.60 9.12 31.52
N LYS A 347 18.43 8.55 30.32
CA LYS A 347 19.13 9.03 29.12
C LYS A 347 18.69 10.43 28.72
N VAL A 348 17.40 10.75 28.81
CA VAL A 348 16.89 12.10 28.57
C VAL A 348 17.54 13.10 29.53
N ASN A 349 17.68 12.75 30.82
CA ASN A 349 18.37 13.59 31.78
C ASN A 349 19.84 13.79 31.42
N ILE A 350 20.57 12.74 31.03
CA ILE A 350 21.98 12.86 30.63
C ILE A 350 22.12 13.73 29.37
N ILE A 351 21.21 13.57 28.38
CA ILE A 351 21.16 14.42 27.19
C ILE A 351 20.93 15.88 27.60
N ALA A 352 19.96 16.17 28.45
CA ALA A 352 19.65 17.52 28.91
C ALA A 352 20.86 18.19 29.59
N HIS A 353 21.56 17.46 30.47
CA HIS A 353 22.78 17.96 31.13
C HIS A 353 23.90 18.25 30.12
N LEU A 354 24.11 17.35 29.14
CA LEU A 354 25.11 17.54 28.09
C LEU A 354 24.81 18.81 27.26
N LEU A 355 23.53 19.02 26.90
CA LEU A 355 23.09 20.19 26.15
C LEU A 355 23.21 21.49 26.94
N ALA A 356 22.91 21.47 28.25
CA ALA A 356 23.12 22.63 29.11
C ALA A 356 24.60 23.05 29.14
N VAL A 357 25.52 22.08 29.20
CA VAL A 357 26.98 22.33 29.12
C VAL A 357 27.35 22.92 27.76
N PHE A 358 26.76 22.46 26.66
CA PHE A 358 27.02 23.03 25.34
C PHE A 358 26.54 24.48 25.25
N VAL A 359 25.36 24.81 25.78
CA VAL A 359 24.86 26.19 25.79
C VAL A 359 25.81 27.11 26.56
N ASP A 360 26.20 26.74 27.78
CA ASP A 360 27.13 27.54 28.60
C ASP A 360 28.48 27.78 27.90
N ARG A 361 29.01 26.75 27.23
CA ARG A 361 30.26 26.85 26.45
C ARG A 361 30.10 27.77 25.25
N LEU A 362 29.05 27.60 24.47
CA LEU A 362 28.79 28.41 23.28
C LEU A 362 28.56 29.89 23.64
N GLU A 363 27.86 30.19 24.74
CA GLU A 363 27.65 31.56 25.22
C GLU A 363 28.95 32.23 25.69
N LYS A 364 29.95 31.43 26.10
CA LYS A 364 31.31 31.89 26.44
C LYS A 364 32.28 31.88 25.24
N GLY A 365 31.83 31.48 24.05
CA GLY A 365 32.67 31.37 22.85
C GLY A 365 33.66 30.19 22.89
N GLN A 366 33.36 29.14 23.68
CA GLN A 366 34.22 27.97 23.87
C GLN A 366 33.79 26.79 22.98
N SER A 367 34.70 25.82 22.81
CA SER A 367 34.45 24.58 22.07
C SER A 367 33.46 23.65 22.78
N LEU A 368 32.68 22.85 22.02
CA LEU A 368 31.75 21.87 22.59
C LEU A 368 32.46 20.78 23.39
N ASP A 369 33.68 20.41 23.02
CA ASP A 369 34.51 19.42 23.74
C ASP A 369 35.38 20.05 24.85
N GLY A 370 35.42 21.38 24.95
CA GLY A 370 36.23 22.11 25.92
C GLY A 370 37.65 22.44 25.46
N SER A 371 37.96 22.29 24.16
CA SER A 371 39.20 22.79 23.56
C SER A 371 39.23 24.33 23.47
N ASP A 372 40.43 24.89 23.28
CA ASP A 372 40.69 26.34 23.28
C ASP A 372 40.16 27.07 22.03
N LEU A 373 39.69 26.35 21.01
CA LEU A 373 39.21 26.91 19.76
C LEU A 373 37.69 27.09 19.78
N ALA A 374 37.21 28.28 19.42
CA ALA A 374 35.80 28.53 19.21
C ALA A 374 35.21 27.60 18.14
N GLU A 375 33.95 27.19 18.31
CA GLU A 375 33.26 26.36 17.32
C GLU A 375 33.00 27.08 16.01
N ASN A 376 32.91 26.31 14.93
CA ASN A 376 32.45 26.83 13.65
C ASN A 376 31.00 27.36 13.79
N PRO A 377 30.67 28.53 13.23
CA PRO A 377 29.29 29.05 13.22
C PRO A 377 28.22 28.05 12.77
N THR A 378 28.55 27.15 11.82
CA THR A 378 27.62 26.09 11.40
C THR A 378 27.32 25.10 12.52
N THR A 379 28.33 24.74 13.32
CA THR A 379 28.19 23.87 14.50
C THR A 379 27.34 24.54 15.57
N VAL A 380 27.50 25.84 15.79
CA VAL A 380 26.66 26.63 16.72
C VAL A 380 25.19 26.54 16.32
N MET A 381 24.88 26.83 15.04
CA MET A 381 23.52 26.74 14.51
C MET A 381 22.92 25.32 14.66
N TRP A 382 23.66 24.27 14.27
CA TRP A 382 23.20 22.89 14.41
C TRP A 382 23.02 22.46 15.88
N THR A 383 23.79 23.05 16.79
CA THR A 383 23.63 22.82 18.24
C THR A 383 22.31 23.42 18.72
N TYR A 384 22.00 24.67 18.39
CA TYR A 384 20.71 25.28 18.70
C TYR A 384 19.54 24.53 18.07
N TYR A 385 19.68 24.10 16.82
CA TYR A 385 18.71 23.25 16.15
C TYR A 385 18.48 21.94 16.92
N PHE A 386 19.54 21.23 17.32
CA PHE A 386 19.42 19.99 18.08
C PHE A 386 18.75 20.20 19.45
N ILE A 387 19.09 21.29 20.15
CA ILE A 387 18.48 21.67 21.42
C ILE A 387 16.98 21.97 21.26
N ALA A 388 16.59 22.65 20.18
CA ALA A 388 15.18 22.92 19.89
C ALA A 388 14.38 21.62 19.75
N HIS A 389 14.91 20.62 19.03
CA HIS A 389 14.25 19.30 18.92
C HIS A 389 14.20 18.54 20.25
N HIS A 390 15.23 18.67 21.10
CA HIS A 390 15.20 18.10 22.45
C HIS A 390 14.01 18.64 23.26
N PHE A 391 13.86 19.96 23.31
CA PHE A 391 12.78 20.61 24.03
C PHE A 391 11.39 20.31 23.43
N ASP A 392 11.29 20.22 22.09
CA ASP A 392 10.05 19.83 21.40
C ASP A 392 9.59 18.42 21.81
N GLU A 393 10.51 17.45 21.89
CA GLU A 393 10.19 16.06 22.24
C GLU A 393 9.78 15.90 23.71
N ILE A 394 10.41 16.65 24.63
CA ILE A 394 9.98 16.69 26.03
C ILE A 394 8.78 17.63 26.29
N LYS A 395 8.19 18.18 25.21
CA LYS A 395 6.99 19.04 25.21
C LYS A 395 7.17 20.37 25.94
N ASN A 396 8.40 20.86 26.04
CA ASN A 396 8.68 22.23 26.49
C ASN A 396 8.75 23.14 25.26
N TYR A 397 7.59 23.54 24.75
CA TYR A 397 7.48 24.27 23.48
C TYR A 397 8.09 25.67 23.54
N ASP A 398 8.07 26.33 24.70
CA ASP A 398 8.59 27.70 24.85
C ASP A 398 10.12 27.73 24.73
N GLU A 399 10.84 26.80 25.39
CA GLU A 399 12.29 26.70 25.20
C GLU A 399 12.64 26.17 23.80
N ALA A 400 11.85 25.27 23.22
CA ALA A 400 12.05 24.81 21.84
C ALA A 400 11.98 25.97 20.84
N GLU A 401 10.97 26.85 20.99
CA GLU A 401 10.79 28.05 20.18
C GLU A 401 11.96 29.03 20.36
N LYS A 402 12.37 29.30 21.59
CA LYS A 402 13.53 30.15 21.88
C LYS A 402 14.82 29.69 21.19
N PHE A 403 15.13 28.39 21.24
CA PHE A 403 16.35 27.87 20.61
C PHE A 403 16.25 27.79 19.08
N ILE A 404 15.08 27.48 18.51
CA ILE A 404 14.94 27.51 17.05
C ILE A 404 15.02 28.93 16.51
N GLU A 405 14.49 29.93 17.22
CA GLU A 405 14.63 31.34 16.85
C GLU A 405 16.08 31.81 16.94
N LYS A 406 16.85 31.37 17.94
CA LYS A 406 18.32 31.60 17.97
C LYS A 406 19.00 31.02 16.72
N ALA A 407 18.61 29.82 16.29
CA ALA A 407 19.17 29.21 15.08
C ALA A 407 18.77 29.97 13.81
N VAL A 408 17.51 30.38 13.67
CA VAL A 408 16.99 31.14 12.52
C VAL A 408 17.66 32.52 12.45
N ALA A 409 17.78 33.22 13.58
CA ALA A 409 18.46 34.52 13.63
C ALA A 409 19.94 34.43 13.24
N HIS A 410 20.60 33.32 13.58
CA HIS A 410 22.00 33.08 13.20
C HIS A 410 22.14 32.77 11.71
N SER A 411 21.27 31.94 11.14
CA SER A 411 21.35 31.46 9.74
C SER A 411 19.97 31.44 9.06
N PRO A 412 19.42 32.59 8.65
CA PRO A 412 18.03 32.71 8.20
C PRO A 412 17.74 32.07 6.83
N THR A 413 18.76 31.54 6.15
CA THR A 413 18.63 30.92 4.82
C THR A 413 18.53 29.40 4.86
N VAL A 414 18.55 28.77 6.05
CA VAL A 414 18.53 27.31 6.19
C VAL A 414 17.10 26.81 6.34
N VAL A 415 16.60 26.08 5.34
CA VAL A 415 15.22 25.59 5.22
C VAL A 415 14.81 24.71 6.41
N GLU A 416 15.70 23.83 6.88
CA GLU A 416 15.42 22.90 7.98
C GLU A 416 15.03 23.60 9.29
N LEU A 417 15.51 24.83 9.50
CA LEU A 417 15.19 25.62 10.69
C LEU A 417 13.70 26.01 10.69
N TYR A 418 13.19 26.49 9.55
CA TYR A 418 11.78 26.85 9.39
C TYR A 418 10.88 25.61 9.39
N LEU A 419 11.31 24.50 8.78
CA LEU A 419 10.59 23.22 8.86
C LEU A 419 10.43 22.74 10.32
N SER A 420 11.42 23.00 11.16
CA SER A 420 11.42 22.63 12.58
C SER A 420 10.62 23.62 13.42
N LYS A 421 10.75 24.93 13.15
CA LYS A 421 9.92 25.97 13.77
C LYS A 421 8.43 25.72 13.52
N ALA A 422 8.04 25.46 12.27
CA ALA A 422 6.68 25.06 11.91
C ALA A 422 6.24 23.75 12.58
N ARG A 423 7.15 22.81 12.86
CA ARG A 423 6.83 21.58 13.59
C ARG A 423 6.52 21.86 15.06
N ILE A 424 7.33 22.69 15.71
CA ILE A 424 7.18 23.09 17.12
C ILE A 424 5.84 23.80 17.32
N LEU A 425 5.54 24.81 16.49
CA LEU A 425 4.24 25.51 16.52
C LEU A 425 3.05 24.56 16.34
N LYS A 426 3.16 23.60 15.41
CA LYS A 426 2.15 22.56 15.22
C LYS A 426 2.00 21.64 16.45
N HIS A 427 3.06 21.34 17.19
CA HIS A 427 2.96 20.55 18.43
C HIS A 427 2.36 21.36 19.58
N ARG A 428 2.63 22.68 19.64
CA ARG A 428 2.01 23.62 20.57
C ARG A 428 0.50 23.78 20.36
N GLY A 429 0.04 23.57 19.12
CA GLY A 429 -1.37 23.66 18.72
C GLY A 429 -1.66 24.80 17.74
N ASP A 430 -0.66 25.63 17.43
CA ASP A 430 -0.78 26.83 16.61
C ASP A 430 -0.66 26.49 15.12
N MET A 431 -1.67 25.79 14.61
CA MET A 431 -1.65 25.21 13.26
C MET A 431 -1.56 26.27 12.14
N ASN A 432 -2.16 27.45 12.32
CA ASN A 432 -2.11 28.53 11.32
C ASN A 432 -0.72 29.16 11.24
N ASP A 433 -0.12 29.53 12.37
CA ASP A 433 1.23 30.10 12.39
C ASP A 433 2.26 29.08 11.89
N ALA A 434 2.08 27.81 12.28
CA ALA A 434 2.86 26.71 11.76
C ALA A 434 2.80 26.59 10.22
N MET A 435 1.64 26.89 9.62
CA MET A 435 1.46 26.86 8.17
C MET A 435 2.10 28.07 7.48
N GLU A 436 2.05 29.26 8.07
CA GLU A 436 2.74 30.43 7.50
C GLU A 436 4.28 30.27 7.59
N VAL A 437 4.82 29.76 8.70
CA VAL A 437 6.26 29.42 8.77
C VAL A 437 6.64 28.32 7.77
N MET A 438 5.74 27.36 7.51
CA MET A 438 5.97 26.34 6.47
C MET A 438 5.98 26.95 5.06
N ARG A 439 5.24 28.04 4.84
CA ARG A 439 5.26 28.80 3.58
C ARG A 439 6.60 29.50 3.41
N GLU A 440 7.11 30.16 4.46
CA GLU A 440 8.46 30.73 4.46
C GLU A 440 9.51 29.67 4.11
N ALA A 441 9.42 28.48 4.72
CA ALA A 441 10.32 27.36 4.41
C ALA A 441 10.26 26.95 2.93
N HIS A 442 9.07 26.91 2.33
CA HIS A 442 8.88 26.62 0.90
C HIS A 442 9.42 27.75 0.01
N ASP A 443 9.23 29.02 0.39
CA ASP A 443 9.64 30.16 -0.41
C ASP A 443 11.18 30.32 -0.45
N LEU A 444 11.90 29.79 0.53
CA LEU A 444 13.37 29.70 0.53
C LEU A 444 13.91 28.73 -0.54
N ASP A 445 13.18 27.68 -0.88
CA ASP A 445 13.54 26.75 -1.94
C ASP A 445 12.28 26.26 -2.68
N THR A 446 11.88 27.03 -3.70
CA THR A 446 10.70 26.71 -4.50
C THR A 446 10.90 25.54 -5.45
N ALA A 447 12.14 25.06 -5.63
CA ALA A 447 12.46 23.94 -6.51
C ALA A 447 12.36 22.59 -5.78
N ASP A 448 12.51 22.59 -4.45
CA ASP A 448 12.34 21.38 -3.66
C ASP A 448 10.87 20.94 -3.56
N ARG A 449 10.63 19.68 -3.93
CA ARG A 449 9.30 19.07 -3.83
C ARG A 449 8.95 18.71 -2.38
N TYR A 450 9.93 18.43 -1.53
CA TYR A 450 9.65 18.01 -0.15
C TYR A 450 9.06 19.15 0.68
N THR A 451 9.65 20.34 0.67
CA THR A 451 9.11 21.56 1.30
C THR A 451 7.72 21.88 0.79
N ASN A 452 7.52 21.82 -0.54
CA ASN A 452 6.22 21.98 -1.17
C ASN A 452 5.19 20.99 -0.62
N CYS A 453 5.53 19.70 -0.55
CA CYS A 453 4.64 18.67 0.00
C CYS A 453 4.30 18.92 1.48
N LYS A 454 5.23 19.45 2.28
CA LYS A 454 4.98 19.82 3.67
C LYS A 454 4.02 20.99 3.77
N LEU A 455 4.21 22.04 2.96
CA LEU A 455 3.28 23.16 2.89
C LEU A 455 1.88 22.71 2.47
N VAL A 456 1.76 21.92 1.39
CA VAL A 456 0.49 21.33 0.93
C VAL A 456 -0.22 20.60 2.09
N LYS A 457 0.52 19.78 2.85
CA LYS A 457 -0.04 19.07 3.99
C LYS A 457 -0.52 20.00 5.11
N TYR A 458 0.21 21.07 5.40
CA TYR A 458 -0.14 22.04 6.43
C TYR A 458 -1.37 22.87 6.01
N LEU A 459 -1.42 23.31 4.74
CA LEU A 459 -2.59 23.96 4.14
C LEU A 459 -3.85 23.09 4.26
N MET A 460 -3.77 21.80 3.89
CA MET A 460 -4.89 20.85 4.02
C MET A 460 -5.39 20.74 5.47
N ARG A 461 -4.50 20.73 6.45
CA ARG A 461 -4.82 20.62 7.87
C ARG A 461 -5.39 21.92 8.46
N CYS A 462 -5.09 23.06 7.87
CA CYS A 462 -5.76 24.33 8.16
C CYS A 462 -7.09 24.49 7.40
N GLY A 463 -7.53 23.45 6.68
CA GLY A 463 -8.73 23.50 5.84
C GLY A 463 -8.54 24.24 4.51
N LYS A 464 -7.36 24.78 4.18
CA LYS A 464 -7.09 25.53 2.95
C LYS A 464 -6.78 24.60 1.76
N PHE A 465 -7.69 23.66 1.47
CA PHE A 465 -7.42 22.60 0.49
C PHE A 465 -7.30 23.10 -0.97
N GLU A 466 -8.01 24.17 -1.35
CA GLU A 466 -7.94 24.71 -2.70
C GLU A 466 -6.52 25.24 -2.99
N GLU A 467 -5.99 26.02 -2.05
CA GLU A 467 -4.62 26.53 -2.11
C GLU A 467 -3.60 25.38 -2.08
N ALA A 468 -3.83 24.37 -1.24
CA ALA A 468 -2.97 23.20 -1.18
C ALA A 468 -2.88 22.46 -2.53
N ILE A 469 -3.99 22.31 -3.25
CA ILE A 469 -3.96 21.69 -4.59
C ILE A 469 -3.24 22.57 -5.61
N THR A 470 -3.40 23.89 -5.55
CA THR A 470 -2.63 24.80 -6.41
C THR A 470 -1.12 24.68 -6.16
N TYR A 471 -0.69 24.59 -4.90
CA TYR A 471 0.73 24.37 -4.57
C TYR A 471 1.24 23.01 -5.04
N ALA A 472 0.43 21.95 -4.88
CA ALA A 472 0.78 20.62 -5.37
C ALA A 472 0.89 20.58 -6.91
N GLY A 473 0.03 21.35 -7.60
CA GLY A 473 -0.01 21.46 -9.06
C GLY A 473 1.26 22.04 -9.68
N ARG A 474 2.09 22.74 -8.91
CA ARG A 474 3.40 23.25 -9.37
C ARG A 474 4.37 22.12 -9.73
N PHE A 475 4.14 20.90 -9.24
CA PHE A 475 4.95 19.71 -9.51
C PHE A 475 4.19 18.65 -10.33
N THR A 476 3.04 19.02 -10.91
CA THR A 476 2.29 18.16 -11.84
C THR A 476 2.55 18.53 -13.29
N LYS A 477 2.10 17.69 -14.24
CA LYS A 477 2.25 18.00 -15.67
C LYS A 477 1.40 19.23 -16.05
N GLU A 478 1.97 20.17 -16.80
CA GLU A 478 1.40 21.49 -17.10
C GLU A 478 0.03 21.47 -17.82
N ALA A 479 -0.28 20.42 -18.57
CA ALA A 479 -1.47 20.34 -19.42
C ALA A 479 -2.71 19.69 -18.75
N SER A 480 -2.62 19.33 -17.48
CA SER A 480 -3.68 18.60 -16.77
C SER A 480 -4.15 19.33 -15.52
N ASP A 481 -5.44 19.19 -15.20
CA ASP A 481 -5.97 19.55 -13.88
C ASP A 481 -5.10 18.91 -12.77
N PRO A 482 -4.58 19.71 -11.82
CA PRO A 482 -3.67 19.19 -10.79
C PRO A 482 -4.22 18.02 -10.00
N LEU A 483 -5.50 18.08 -9.60
CA LEU A 483 -6.11 17.01 -8.81
C LEU A 483 -6.17 15.71 -9.62
N THR A 484 -6.64 15.79 -10.86
CA THR A 484 -6.64 14.66 -11.80
C THR A 484 -5.25 14.08 -11.97
N SER A 485 -4.23 14.92 -12.20
CA SER A 485 -2.85 14.45 -12.32
C SER A 485 -2.32 13.76 -11.07
N LEU A 486 -2.72 14.22 -9.87
CA LEU A 486 -2.29 13.63 -8.61
C LEU A 486 -2.96 12.28 -8.36
N VAL A 487 -4.24 12.15 -8.71
CA VAL A 487 -5.00 10.90 -8.68
C VAL A 487 -4.43 9.90 -9.68
N ASP A 488 -4.14 10.31 -10.91
CA ASP A 488 -3.50 9.47 -11.93
C ASP A 488 -2.13 8.96 -11.48
N MET A 489 -1.38 9.78 -10.74
CA MET A 489 -0.10 9.42 -10.12
C MET A 489 -0.24 8.67 -8.79
N GLN A 490 -1.47 8.36 -8.36
CA GLN A 490 -1.80 7.57 -7.17
C GLN A 490 -1.19 8.19 -5.91
N SER A 491 -1.31 9.51 -5.76
CA SER A 491 -0.75 10.30 -4.65
C SER A 491 -1.58 10.16 -3.38
N LEU A 492 -1.69 8.93 -2.85
CA LEU A 492 -2.54 8.53 -1.72
C LEU A 492 -2.43 9.45 -0.49
N TRP A 493 -1.25 10.01 -0.22
CA TRP A 493 -1.06 10.89 0.94
C TRP A 493 -1.73 12.26 0.79
N ILE A 494 -1.85 12.79 -0.44
CA ILE A 494 -2.60 14.02 -0.72
C ILE A 494 -4.08 13.73 -0.67
N GLU A 495 -4.51 12.66 -1.35
CA GLU A 495 -5.92 12.26 -1.41
C GLU A 495 -6.49 12.03 0.00
N ILE A 496 -5.74 11.35 0.87
CA ILE A 496 -6.22 11.14 2.24
C ILE A 496 -6.25 12.42 3.07
N GLU A 497 -5.30 13.35 2.94
CA GLU A 497 -5.38 14.62 3.67
C GLU A 497 -6.50 15.51 3.09
N LEU A 498 -6.74 15.47 1.78
CA LEU A 498 -7.87 16.13 1.12
C LEU A 498 -9.21 15.58 1.63
N ALA A 499 -9.39 14.26 1.68
CA ALA A 499 -10.62 13.64 2.15
C ALA A 499 -10.97 14.07 3.60
N TYR A 500 -9.96 14.11 4.49
CA TYR A 500 -10.14 14.59 5.86
C TYR A 500 -10.40 16.11 5.93
N SER A 501 -9.73 16.91 5.09
CA SER A 501 -9.94 18.36 5.01
C SER A 501 -11.37 18.71 4.55
N LEU A 502 -11.86 18.01 3.51
CA LEU A 502 -13.23 18.11 3.01
C LEU A 502 -14.25 17.71 4.09
N HIS A 503 -14.00 16.61 4.80
CA HIS A 503 -14.84 16.17 5.91
C HIS A 503 -14.91 17.22 7.03
N GLN A 504 -13.78 17.83 7.42
CA GLN A 504 -13.74 18.89 8.43
C GLN A 504 -14.52 20.14 8.01
N ARG A 505 -14.54 20.44 6.70
CA ARG A 505 -15.37 21.51 6.13
C ARG A 505 -16.87 21.15 6.01
N GLY A 506 -17.26 19.90 6.25
CA GLY A 506 -18.64 19.43 6.09
C GLY A 506 -19.00 19.02 4.65
N LEU A 507 -18.01 18.95 3.75
CA LEU A 507 -18.19 18.55 2.35
C LEU A 507 -18.15 17.01 2.25
N TYR A 508 -19.14 16.35 2.87
CA TYR A 508 -19.18 14.90 3.04
C TYR A 508 -19.27 14.14 1.72
N ALA A 509 -20.04 14.64 0.76
CA ALA A 509 -20.18 14.04 -0.58
C ALA A 509 -18.84 13.95 -1.31
N SER A 510 -18.10 15.05 -1.32
CA SER A 510 -16.79 15.16 -1.96
C SER A 510 -15.73 14.35 -1.20
N SER A 511 -15.80 14.32 0.14
CA SER A 511 -14.96 13.45 0.97
C SER A 511 -15.16 11.98 0.62
N LEU A 512 -16.41 11.52 0.51
CA LEU A 512 -16.74 10.15 0.08
C LEU A 512 -16.24 9.85 -1.33
N LYS A 513 -16.39 10.78 -2.28
CA LYS A 513 -15.84 10.61 -3.64
C LYS A 513 -14.35 10.32 -3.61
N VAL A 514 -13.56 11.06 -2.82
CA VAL A 514 -12.12 10.81 -2.69
C VAL A 514 -11.83 9.47 -2.01
N CYS A 515 -12.60 9.07 -0.99
CA CYS A 515 -12.46 7.74 -0.40
C CYS A 515 -12.72 6.61 -1.41
N HIS A 516 -13.75 6.74 -2.25
CA HIS A 516 -14.03 5.79 -3.33
C HIS A 516 -12.93 5.76 -4.39
N GLU A 517 -12.30 6.90 -4.68
CA GLU A 517 -11.15 6.94 -5.58
C GLU A 517 -9.96 6.16 -5.01
N ILE A 518 -9.68 6.30 -3.71
CA ILE A 518 -8.68 5.49 -3.02
C ILE A 518 -9.03 3.99 -3.12
N GLU A 519 -10.28 3.59 -2.87
CA GLU A 519 -10.71 2.19 -3.07
C GLU A 519 -10.47 1.70 -4.51
N ASN A 520 -10.80 2.52 -5.51
CA ASN A 520 -10.57 2.21 -6.92
C ASN A 520 -9.09 2.02 -7.24
N GLN A 521 -8.19 2.83 -6.67
CA GLN A 521 -6.75 2.66 -6.82
C GLN A 521 -6.26 1.35 -6.17
N PHE A 522 -6.77 0.99 -4.99
CA PHE A 522 -6.45 -0.29 -4.35
C PHE A 522 -6.98 -1.50 -5.13
N ASN A 523 -8.13 -1.36 -5.79
CA ASN A 523 -8.57 -2.32 -6.79
C ASN A 523 -7.59 -2.36 -7.96
N GLY A 524 -7.15 -1.22 -8.49
CA GLY A 524 -6.09 -1.13 -9.50
C GLY A 524 -4.82 -1.89 -9.10
N PHE A 525 -4.28 -1.65 -7.91
CA PHE A 525 -3.09 -2.36 -7.42
C PHE A 525 -3.28 -3.87 -7.32
N TYR A 526 -4.49 -4.32 -6.95
CA TYR A 526 -4.83 -5.73 -6.94
C TYR A 526 -4.90 -6.28 -8.37
N GLU A 527 -5.44 -5.53 -9.32
CA GLU A 527 -5.58 -5.93 -10.72
C GLU A 527 -4.23 -5.97 -11.47
N ASP A 528 -3.29 -5.07 -11.14
CA ASP A 528 -1.96 -4.99 -11.76
C ASP A 528 -1.16 -6.31 -11.66
N GLN A 529 -1.48 -7.17 -10.69
CA GLN A 529 -0.84 -8.48 -10.54
C GLN A 529 -1.20 -9.47 -11.65
N TYR A 530 -2.31 -9.25 -12.39
CA TYR A 530 -2.90 -10.26 -13.27
C TYR A 530 -1.92 -10.73 -14.36
N ASP A 531 -1.19 -9.80 -14.97
CA ASP A 531 -0.19 -10.10 -16.01
C ASP A 531 1.03 -10.86 -15.45
N PHE A 532 1.31 -10.69 -14.16
CA PHE A 532 2.43 -11.35 -13.49
C PHE A 532 2.21 -12.85 -13.28
N HIS A 533 0.95 -13.32 -13.24
CA HIS A 533 0.61 -14.75 -13.21
C HIS A 533 1.21 -15.53 -14.40
N SER A 534 1.36 -14.89 -15.57
CA SER A 534 2.02 -15.49 -16.73
C SER A 534 3.48 -15.03 -16.86
N TYR A 535 3.77 -13.75 -16.61
CA TYR A 535 5.10 -13.18 -16.78
C TYR A 535 6.15 -13.90 -15.92
N CYS A 536 5.88 -14.09 -14.62
CA CYS A 536 6.83 -14.69 -13.71
C CYS A 536 7.13 -16.16 -14.02
N MET A 537 6.13 -16.90 -14.51
CA MET A 537 6.34 -18.30 -14.97
C MET A 537 7.22 -18.36 -16.21
N ARG A 538 7.14 -17.36 -17.08
CA ARG A 538 7.96 -17.26 -18.30
C ARG A 538 9.39 -16.80 -18.00
N LYS A 539 9.56 -15.91 -17.00
CA LYS A 539 10.86 -15.37 -16.58
C LYS A 539 11.53 -16.18 -15.47
N ALA A 540 10.89 -17.23 -14.97
CA ALA A 540 11.36 -18.07 -13.87
C ALA A 540 11.65 -17.29 -12.57
N THR A 541 10.99 -16.15 -12.34
CA THR A 541 11.11 -15.35 -11.11
C THR A 541 10.04 -15.77 -10.09
N ILE A 542 10.12 -17.03 -9.65
CA ILE A 542 9.04 -17.68 -8.90
C ILE A 542 9.04 -17.31 -7.40
N CYS A 543 10.20 -16.98 -6.82
CA CYS A 543 10.26 -16.43 -5.46
C CYS A 543 9.55 -15.08 -5.39
N GLY A 544 9.91 -14.16 -6.29
CA GLY A 544 9.29 -12.84 -6.38
C GLY A 544 7.78 -12.90 -6.67
N TYR A 545 7.32 -13.91 -7.42
CA TYR A 545 5.88 -14.11 -7.65
C TYR A 545 5.15 -14.55 -6.38
N ALA A 546 5.70 -15.48 -5.60
CA ALA A 546 5.12 -15.86 -4.32
C ALA A 546 5.03 -14.66 -3.36
N ASP A 547 6.07 -13.81 -3.35
CA ASP A 547 6.12 -12.59 -2.55
C ASP A 547 5.09 -11.56 -3.03
N LEU A 548 4.90 -11.40 -4.35
CA LEU A 548 3.86 -10.58 -4.95
C LEU A 548 2.46 -11.03 -4.48
N ILE A 549 2.15 -12.32 -4.57
CA ILE A 549 0.84 -12.87 -4.15
C ILE A 549 0.60 -12.63 -2.65
N ASN A 550 1.60 -12.84 -1.80
CA ASN A 550 1.49 -12.57 -0.37
C ASN A 550 1.29 -11.07 -0.07
N THR A 551 1.97 -10.20 -0.83
CA THR A 551 1.86 -8.74 -0.69
C THR A 551 0.48 -8.25 -1.14
N THR A 552 -0.02 -8.69 -2.29
CA THR A 552 -1.33 -8.28 -2.82
C THR A 552 -2.48 -8.77 -1.95
N ASN A 553 -2.35 -9.94 -1.30
CA ASN A 553 -3.32 -10.41 -0.31
C ASN A 553 -3.46 -9.49 0.91
N LYS A 554 -2.44 -8.67 1.19
CA LYS A 554 -2.38 -7.76 2.35
C LYS A 554 -2.38 -6.29 1.97
N ILE A 555 -2.56 -5.96 0.69
CA ILE A 555 -2.32 -4.60 0.17
C ILE A 555 -3.19 -3.55 0.87
N ARG A 556 -4.43 -3.91 1.21
CA ARG A 556 -5.37 -3.06 1.94
C ARG A 556 -4.97 -2.77 3.40
N ASN A 557 -3.98 -3.46 3.96
CA ASN A 557 -3.39 -3.11 5.26
C ASN A 557 -2.51 -1.83 5.20
N HIS A 558 -2.45 -1.18 4.04
CA HIS A 558 -1.77 0.09 3.88
C HIS A 558 -2.48 1.21 4.66
N ARG A 559 -1.70 2.08 5.32
CA ARG A 559 -2.22 3.16 6.18
C ARG A 559 -3.24 4.07 5.49
N ALA A 560 -3.02 4.41 4.22
CA ALA A 560 -3.94 5.29 3.49
C ALA A 560 -5.32 4.62 3.30
N TYR A 561 -5.34 3.33 2.98
CA TYR A 561 -6.57 2.55 2.85
C TYR A 561 -7.32 2.49 4.17
N ILE A 562 -6.64 2.11 5.26
CA ILE A 562 -7.25 2.03 6.59
C ILE A 562 -7.88 3.37 6.98
N ARG A 563 -7.17 4.49 6.75
CA ARG A 563 -7.70 5.84 7.02
C ARG A 563 -8.91 6.19 6.14
N ALA A 564 -8.90 5.82 4.87
CA ALA A 564 -10.00 6.07 3.93
C ALA A 564 -11.23 5.23 4.28
N ALA A 565 -11.04 3.94 4.55
CA ALA A 565 -12.08 3.02 4.97
C ALA A 565 -12.75 3.49 6.27
N LYS A 566 -11.97 3.86 7.29
CA LYS A 566 -12.51 4.43 8.54
C LYS A 566 -13.35 5.68 8.29
N LEU A 567 -12.83 6.62 7.48
CA LEU A 567 -13.53 7.87 7.18
C LEU A 567 -14.83 7.62 6.41
N ALA A 568 -14.79 6.81 5.36
CA ALA A 568 -15.97 6.47 4.56
C ALA A 568 -17.02 5.75 5.41
N THR A 569 -16.62 4.74 6.19
CA THR A 569 -17.53 4.04 7.10
C THR A 569 -18.15 4.99 8.13
N ARG A 570 -17.38 5.91 8.71
CA ARG A 570 -17.91 6.92 9.64
C ARG A 570 -18.98 7.78 8.98
N ILE A 571 -18.71 8.33 7.79
CA ILE A 571 -19.68 9.15 7.05
C ILE A 571 -20.97 8.35 6.74
N TYR A 572 -20.85 7.08 6.34
CA TYR A 572 -22.01 6.24 6.07
C TYR A 572 -22.82 5.90 7.33
N LEU A 573 -22.17 5.66 8.47
CA LEU A 573 -22.85 5.46 9.76
C LEU A 573 -23.56 6.74 10.22
N ASP A 574 -22.91 7.90 10.04
CA ASP A 574 -23.51 9.20 10.36
C ASP A 574 -24.70 9.52 9.45
N LEU A 575 -24.65 9.10 8.18
CA LEU A 575 -25.78 9.19 7.25
C LEU A 575 -26.97 8.34 7.72
N VAL A 576 -26.74 7.10 8.16
CA VAL A 576 -27.79 6.21 8.72
C VAL A 576 -28.38 6.81 10.00
N GLY A 577 -27.54 7.42 10.84
CA GLY A 577 -27.97 8.07 12.07
C GLY A 577 -28.59 9.46 11.91
N ASN A 578 -28.70 10.00 10.68
CA ASN A 578 -29.08 11.39 10.40
C ASN A 578 -28.26 12.43 11.18
N LYS A 579 -26.96 12.17 11.36
CA LYS A 579 -26.03 13.00 12.16
C LYS A 579 -25.23 14.01 11.33
N LEU A 580 -25.36 13.98 10.00
CA LEU A 580 -24.65 14.89 9.10
C LEU A 580 -25.23 16.31 9.22
N VAL A 581 -24.38 17.28 9.56
CA VAL A 581 -24.75 18.70 9.62
C VAL A 581 -24.25 19.38 8.36
N ASP A 582 -25.16 19.72 7.46
CA ASP A 582 -24.82 20.52 6.29
C ASP A 582 -24.56 21.99 6.72
N LYS A 583 -23.31 22.44 6.63
CA LYS A 583 -22.95 23.82 6.93
C LYS A 583 -23.36 24.79 5.82
N ASN A 584 -23.50 24.32 4.58
CA ASN A 584 -23.93 25.17 3.46
C ASN A 584 -25.43 25.52 3.54
N ALA A 585 -26.22 24.72 4.26
CA ALA A 585 -27.64 25.02 4.51
C ALA A 585 -27.87 26.25 5.42
N LYS A 586 -26.88 26.65 6.24
CA LYS A 586 -27.02 27.84 7.12
C LYS A 586 -26.73 29.16 6.40
N ASP A 587 -25.93 29.15 5.34
CA ASP A 587 -25.68 30.35 4.54
C ASP A 587 -26.81 30.65 3.53
N ALA A 588 -27.64 29.64 3.21
CA ALA A 588 -28.84 29.81 2.39
C ALA A 588 -30.09 30.23 3.20
N ALA A 589 -30.13 29.97 4.51
CA ALA A 589 -31.26 30.27 5.38
C ALA A 589 -31.18 31.67 6.07
N GLY A 590 -30.14 32.46 5.75
CA GLY A 590 -29.93 33.80 6.28
C GLY A 590 -30.31 34.91 5.29
N ASN A 591 -31.50 34.86 4.69
CA ASN A 591 -32.03 36.00 3.95
C ASN A 591 -33.56 36.02 3.87
N ASP A 592 -34.21 35.98 5.04
CA ASP A 592 -35.62 36.36 5.15
C ASP A 592 -35.72 37.89 5.09
N HIS A 593 -35.77 38.41 3.85
CA HIS A 593 -36.01 39.82 3.57
C HIS A 593 -37.44 40.19 4.00
N LYS A 594 -37.53 41.04 5.02
CA LYS A 594 -38.67 41.95 5.23
C LYS A 594 -38.97 42.71 3.93
N ASN A 595 -40.25 42.79 3.59
CA ASN A 595 -40.89 43.59 2.52
C ASN A 595 -40.01 44.67 1.86
N GLU A 596 -39.37 44.35 0.73
CA GLU A 596 -38.78 45.32 -0.19
C GLU A 596 -39.77 45.71 -1.30
N SER A 597 -39.82 47.00 -1.62
CA SER A 597 -40.67 47.55 -2.69
C SER A 597 -40.15 47.20 -4.09
N THR A 598 -41.02 47.25 -5.11
CA THR A 598 -40.69 46.95 -6.52
C THR A 598 -39.61 47.85 -7.12
N ALA A 599 -39.36 49.04 -6.54
CA ALA A 599 -38.32 49.96 -6.96
C ALA A 599 -36.91 49.49 -6.53
N GLU A 600 -36.78 48.92 -5.32
CA GLU A 600 -35.51 48.45 -4.76
C GLU A 600 -35.00 47.19 -5.48
N LYS A 601 -35.91 46.28 -5.87
CA LYS A 601 -35.57 45.11 -6.73
C LYS A 601 -34.97 45.52 -8.07
N LYS A 602 -35.44 46.63 -8.67
CA LYS A 602 -34.96 47.10 -9.98
C LYS A 602 -33.59 47.80 -9.86
N ALA A 603 -33.36 48.54 -8.77
CA ALA A 603 -32.07 49.16 -8.46
C ALA A 603 -31.00 48.11 -8.14
N ARG A 604 -31.31 47.11 -7.32
CA ARG A 604 -30.40 45.99 -6.97
C ARG A 604 -30.04 45.13 -8.18
N ARG A 605 -30.98 44.88 -9.10
CA ARG A 605 -30.69 44.20 -10.38
C ARG A 605 -29.74 45.01 -11.27
N LYS A 606 -29.90 46.34 -11.36
CA LYS A 606 -28.97 47.20 -12.11
C LYS A 606 -27.58 47.25 -11.46
N ALA A 607 -27.50 47.34 -10.13
CA ALA A 607 -26.25 47.34 -9.40
C ALA A 607 -25.49 46.00 -9.52
N ASN A 608 -26.21 44.87 -9.46
CA ASN A 608 -25.62 43.54 -9.63
C ASN A 608 -25.15 43.31 -11.07
N LYS A 609 -25.86 43.83 -12.08
CA LYS A 609 -25.43 43.75 -13.48
C LYS A 609 -24.18 44.61 -13.75
N ALA A 610 -24.06 45.76 -13.11
CA ALA A 610 -22.87 46.61 -13.18
C ALA A 610 -21.66 45.98 -12.47
N LYS A 611 -21.86 45.39 -11.29
CA LYS A 611 -20.80 44.64 -10.56
C LYS A 611 -20.36 43.38 -11.29
N ALA A 612 -21.27 42.67 -11.96
CA ALA A 612 -20.93 41.52 -12.80
C ALA A 612 -20.11 41.92 -14.02
N LEU A 613 -20.43 43.04 -14.67
CA LEU A 613 -19.64 43.56 -15.78
C LEU A 613 -18.23 44.00 -15.34
N GLN A 614 -18.11 44.65 -14.17
CA GLN A 614 -16.80 45.06 -13.62
C GLN A 614 -15.93 43.85 -13.25
N LYS A 615 -16.47 42.81 -12.61
CA LYS A 615 -15.73 41.57 -12.34
C LYS A 615 -15.21 40.90 -13.61
N THR A 616 -16.02 40.83 -14.67
CA THR A 616 -15.56 40.27 -15.97
C THR A 616 -14.53 41.13 -16.70
N THR A 617 -14.34 42.40 -16.31
CA THR A 617 -13.29 43.25 -16.89
C THR A 617 -11.98 43.21 -16.09
N GLU A 618 -12.02 42.92 -14.79
CA GLU A 618 -10.84 42.76 -13.93
C GLU A 618 -10.19 41.37 -14.05
N GLU A 619 -10.96 40.31 -14.33
CA GLU A 619 -10.45 38.93 -14.53
C GLU A 619 -9.59 38.75 -15.81
N LYS A 620 -9.55 39.75 -16.71
CA LYS A 620 -8.77 39.67 -17.98
C LYS A 620 -7.29 40.04 -17.85
N LYS A 621 -6.76 40.17 -16.63
CA LYS A 621 -5.32 40.43 -16.37
C LYS A 621 -4.65 39.36 -15.49
N GLU A 622 -5.15 38.13 -15.46
CA GLU A 622 -4.46 37.01 -14.80
C GLU A 622 -3.76 36.08 -15.80
N ASP A 623 -2.59 35.62 -15.38
CA ASP A 623 -1.68 34.73 -16.11
C ASP A 623 -2.39 33.40 -16.47
N PRO A 624 -2.42 32.96 -17.74
CA PRO A 624 -3.16 31.75 -18.17
C PRO A 624 -2.77 30.49 -17.39
N VAL A 625 -1.53 30.42 -16.90
CA VAL A 625 -1.01 29.30 -16.09
C VAL A 625 -1.67 29.24 -14.70
N LYS A 626 -2.01 30.38 -14.10
CA LYS A 626 -2.69 30.42 -12.78
C LYS A 626 -4.16 30.01 -12.88
N ASP A 627 -4.79 30.25 -14.02
CA ASP A 627 -6.20 29.91 -14.24
C ASP A 627 -6.40 28.40 -14.48
N ALA A 628 -5.42 27.74 -15.12
CA ALA A 628 -5.40 26.28 -15.32
C ALA A 628 -5.16 25.47 -14.02
N LEU A 629 -4.59 26.10 -12.98
CA LEU A 629 -4.32 25.49 -11.67
C LEU A 629 -5.49 25.63 -10.67
N LYS A 630 -6.64 26.19 -11.09
CA LYS A 630 -7.81 26.39 -10.22
C LYS A 630 -8.54 25.08 -9.95
N PHE A 631 -8.50 24.65 -8.70
CA PHE A 631 -9.26 23.53 -8.17
C PHE A 631 -10.78 23.73 -8.32
N LYS A 632 -11.48 22.74 -8.88
CA LYS A 632 -12.94 22.71 -8.91
C LYS A 632 -13.44 21.32 -8.53
N ILE A 633 -14.17 21.21 -7.42
CA ILE A 633 -15.00 20.05 -7.17
C ILE A 633 -16.36 20.30 -7.80
N ASP A 634 -16.77 19.38 -8.67
CA ASP A 634 -18.15 19.28 -9.12
C ASP A 634 -18.99 18.66 -7.98
N GLU A 635 -19.58 19.52 -7.14
CA GLU A 635 -20.37 19.11 -5.97
C GLU A 635 -21.67 18.39 -6.37
N GLU A 636 -22.31 18.82 -7.46
CA GLU A 636 -23.53 18.19 -7.98
C GLU A 636 -23.26 16.74 -8.38
N ALA A 637 -22.13 16.47 -9.04
CA ALA A 637 -21.72 15.10 -9.37
C ALA A 637 -21.38 14.25 -8.13
N CYS A 638 -21.07 14.88 -6.98
CA CYS A 638 -20.76 14.19 -5.73
C CYS A 638 -22.01 13.84 -4.92
N GLU A 639 -23.13 14.56 -5.07
CA GLU A 639 -24.34 14.35 -4.25
C GLU A 639 -24.84 12.91 -4.23
N LYS A 640 -24.65 12.16 -5.33
CA LYS A 640 -25.02 10.74 -5.43
C LYS A 640 -24.42 9.88 -4.31
N PHE A 641 -23.26 10.26 -3.75
CA PHE A 641 -22.61 9.51 -2.68
C PHE A 641 -23.31 9.65 -1.32
N LEU A 642 -24.12 10.70 -1.13
CA LEU A 642 -24.96 10.88 0.06
C LEU A 642 -26.37 10.30 -0.10
N LYS A 643 -26.72 9.81 -1.29
CA LYS A 643 -28.00 9.16 -1.58
C LYS A 643 -27.79 7.69 -2.03
N PRO A 644 -26.98 6.87 -1.33
CA PRO A 644 -26.82 5.47 -1.70
C PRO A 644 -28.09 4.68 -1.37
N ALA A 645 -28.36 3.61 -2.14
CA ALA A 645 -29.49 2.73 -1.87
C ALA A 645 -29.34 1.99 -0.52
N ASP A 646 -28.10 1.66 -0.14
CA ASP A 646 -27.78 0.99 1.13
C ASP A 646 -26.42 1.51 1.65
N PRO A 647 -26.42 2.51 2.57
CA PRO A 647 -25.19 3.04 3.16
C PRO A 647 -24.36 1.99 3.91
N ILE A 648 -25.01 1.00 4.54
CA ILE A 648 -24.33 -0.03 5.33
C ILE A 648 -23.57 -0.98 4.40
N LYS A 649 -24.17 -1.35 3.26
CA LYS A 649 -23.48 -2.14 2.24
C LYS A 649 -22.25 -1.41 1.71
N ASN A 650 -22.36 -0.13 1.39
CA ASN A 650 -21.22 0.67 0.94
C ASN A 650 -20.13 0.73 2.02
N ALA A 651 -20.49 0.90 3.29
CA ALA A 651 -19.54 0.85 4.40
C ALA A 651 -18.82 -0.52 4.53
N LEU A 652 -19.52 -1.62 4.26
CA LEU A 652 -18.93 -2.96 4.26
C LEU A 652 -17.91 -3.17 3.15
N GLU A 653 -18.12 -2.59 1.97
CA GLU A 653 -17.17 -2.70 0.84
C GLU A 653 -15.79 -2.18 1.23
N PHE A 654 -15.72 -1.10 2.03
CA PHE A 654 -14.47 -0.56 2.57
C PHE A 654 -13.90 -1.38 3.74
N LEU A 655 -14.74 -1.79 4.69
CA LEU A 655 -14.27 -2.31 5.98
C LEU A 655 -14.04 -3.82 5.95
N SER A 656 -14.88 -4.58 5.25
CA SER A 656 -14.82 -6.04 5.24
C SER A 656 -13.47 -6.62 4.79
N PRO A 657 -12.74 -6.06 3.80
CA PRO A 657 -11.43 -6.60 3.41
C PRO A 657 -10.38 -6.49 4.52
N LEU A 658 -10.56 -5.59 5.48
CA LEU A 658 -9.65 -5.40 6.62
C LEU A 658 -9.86 -6.41 7.74
N LEU A 659 -11.04 -7.03 7.83
CA LEU A 659 -11.37 -7.96 8.91
C LEU A 659 -10.52 -9.23 8.94
N ASP A 660 -9.97 -9.63 7.79
CA ASP A 660 -9.09 -10.79 7.68
C ASP A 660 -7.61 -10.44 7.86
N LEU A 661 -7.29 -9.14 7.83
CA LEU A 661 -5.92 -8.64 7.99
C LEU A 661 -5.58 -8.41 9.47
N ASP A 662 -4.28 -8.23 9.72
CA ASP A 662 -3.74 -7.83 11.02
C ASP A 662 -3.58 -6.31 11.04
N VAL A 663 -4.66 -5.61 11.39
CA VAL A 663 -4.77 -4.15 11.31
C VAL A 663 -4.25 -3.50 12.59
N ASN A 664 -3.21 -2.69 12.46
CA ASN A 664 -2.62 -1.95 13.58
C ASN A 664 -3.25 -0.56 13.79
N ASP A 665 -4.55 -0.51 14.06
CA ASP A 665 -5.29 0.74 14.30
C ASP A 665 -6.42 0.50 15.30
N ARG A 666 -6.42 1.19 16.44
CA ARG A 666 -7.41 0.98 17.52
C ARG A 666 -8.81 1.46 17.13
N GLU A 667 -8.87 2.61 16.47
CA GLU A 667 -10.12 3.25 16.05
C GLU A 667 -10.86 2.38 15.02
N PHE A 668 -10.12 1.68 14.16
CA PHE A 668 -10.67 0.70 13.23
C PHE A 668 -11.56 -0.32 13.94
N TYR A 669 -11.11 -0.91 15.05
CA TYR A 669 -11.91 -1.92 15.77
C TYR A 669 -13.19 -1.33 16.37
N SER A 670 -13.16 -0.07 16.81
CA SER A 670 -14.37 0.62 17.31
C SER A 670 -15.39 0.84 16.19
N ILE A 671 -14.93 1.32 15.02
CA ILE A 671 -15.79 1.55 13.84
C ILE A 671 -16.32 0.21 13.29
N ALA A 672 -15.47 -0.81 13.24
CA ALA A 672 -15.86 -2.15 12.81
C ALA A 672 -16.94 -2.73 13.73
N PHE A 673 -16.80 -2.58 15.05
CA PHE A 673 -17.80 -3.01 16.01
C PHE A 673 -19.15 -2.35 15.75
N GLU A 674 -19.18 -1.02 15.66
CA GLU A 674 -20.40 -0.22 15.39
C GLU A 674 -21.09 -0.67 14.08
N LEU A 675 -20.33 -0.87 13.00
CA LEU A 675 -20.88 -1.33 11.71
C LEU A 675 -21.50 -2.73 11.80
N TYR A 676 -20.82 -3.68 12.44
CA TYR A 676 -21.30 -5.08 12.51
C TYR A 676 -22.38 -5.29 13.57
N GLU A 677 -22.49 -4.38 14.55
CA GLU A 677 -23.61 -4.29 15.49
C GLU A 677 -24.91 -3.98 14.74
N HIS A 678 -24.91 -2.99 13.83
CA HIS A 678 -26.05 -2.68 12.95
C HIS A 678 -26.50 -3.86 12.08
N LEU A 679 -25.59 -4.76 11.70
CA LEU A 679 -25.86 -5.94 10.87
C LEU A 679 -26.29 -7.17 11.66
N ASN A 680 -26.28 -7.09 12.99
CA ASN A 680 -26.60 -8.18 13.90
C ASN A 680 -25.81 -9.48 13.59
N LYS A 681 -24.48 -9.37 13.49
CA LYS A 681 -23.57 -10.50 13.18
C LYS A 681 -22.71 -10.88 14.40
N PRO A 682 -23.25 -11.65 15.36
CA PRO A 682 -22.61 -11.92 16.64
C PRO A 682 -21.22 -12.55 16.51
N LEU A 683 -21.04 -13.55 15.63
CA LEU A 683 -19.74 -14.20 15.43
C LEU A 683 -18.67 -13.28 14.82
N ILE A 684 -19.07 -12.30 14.01
CA ILE A 684 -18.13 -11.32 13.46
C ILE A 684 -17.72 -10.34 14.57
N LEU A 685 -18.65 -9.91 15.41
CA LEU A 685 -18.34 -9.11 16.60
C LEU A 685 -17.39 -9.86 17.55
N THR A 686 -17.62 -11.15 17.79
CA THR A 686 -16.68 -12.00 18.56
C THR A 686 -15.28 -12.03 17.94
N LYS A 687 -15.19 -12.14 16.61
CA LYS A 687 -13.91 -12.08 15.89
C LYS A 687 -13.22 -10.73 16.05
N ILE A 688 -13.97 -9.62 15.94
CA ILE A 688 -13.46 -8.26 16.13
C ILE A 688 -12.89 -8.08 17.54
N VAL A 689 -13.64 -8.49 18.57
CA VAL A 689 -13.22 -8.41 19.98
C VAL A 689 -11.98 -9.26 20.25
N SER A 690 -11.95 -10.50 19.74
CA SER A 690 -10.79 -11.39 19.88
C SER A 690 -9.52 -10.79 19.27
N LYS A 691 -9.63 -10.20 18.07
CA LYS A 691 -8.51 -9.50 17.42
C LYS A 691 -8.11 -8.22 18.16
N ALA A 692 -9.07 -7.41 18.62
CA ALA A 692 -8.80 -6.20 19.39
C ALA A 692 -8.06 -6.51 20.69
N PHE A 693 -8.51 -7.55 21.42
CA PHE A 693 -7.89 -8.03 22.64
C PHE A 693 -6.43 -8.44 22.43
N ALA A 694 -6.16 -9.22 21.37
CA ALA A 694 -4.80 -9.64 21.03
C ALA A 694 -3.85 -8.46 20.73
N ARG A 695 -4.40 -7.30 20.32
CA ARG A 695 -3.60 -6.14 19.90
C ARG A 695 -3.42 -5.09 20.99
N PHE A 696 -4.48 -4.78 21.75
CA PHE A 696 -4.49 -3.70 22.75
C PHE A 696 -5.39 -3.99 23.95
N GLY A 697 -5.50 -5.26 24.38
CA GLY A 697 -6.37 -5.67 25.51
C GLY A 697 -6.13 -4.92 26.83
N SER A 698 -4.91 -4.42 27.07
CA SER A 698 -4.57 -3.62 28.25
C SER A 698 -4.93 -2.12 28.12
N HIS A 699 -5.33 -1.66 26.94
CA HIS A 699 -5.63 -0.26 26.68
C HIS A 699 -7.10 0.08 27.03
N PRO A 700 -7.40 1.28 27.59
CA PRO A 700 -8.77 1.68 27.93
C PRO A 700 -9.79 1.57 26.78
N ASP A 701 -9.38 1.87 25.55
CA ASP A 701 -10.23 1.73 24.35
C ASP A 701 -10.80 0.31 24.19
N PHE A 702 -10.04 -0.73 24.57
CA PHE A 702 -10.53 -2.10 24.50
C PHE A 702 -11.66 -2.35 25.50
N GLN A 703 -11.55 -1.82 26.73
CA GLN A 703 -12.57 -1.98 27.76
C GLN A 703 -13.92 -1.41 27.33
N LYS A 704 -13.91 -0.30 26.58
CA LYS A 704 -15.12 0.27 25.98
C LYS A 704 -15.79 -0.69 25.00
N ILE A 705 -15.02 -1.23 24.05
CA ILE A 705 -15.53 -2.20 23.05
C ILE A 705 -16.02 -3.47 23.75
N PHE A 706 -15.28 -3.97 24.73
CA PHE A 706 -15.63 -5.19 25.44
C PHE A 706 -16.91 -5.04 26.26
N THR A 707 -17.11 -3.89 26.93
CA THR A 707 -18.36 -3.60 27.64
C THR A 707 -19.55 -3.61 26.67
N GLN A 708 -19.45 -2.88 25.56
CA GLN A 708 -20.48 -2.87 24.51
C GLN A 708 -20.78 -4.28 23.98
N TYR A 709 -19.75 -5.09 23.74
CA TYR A 709 -19.89 -6.47 23.32
C TYR A 709 -20.63 -7.33 24.34
N THR A 710 -20.30 -7.23 25.64
CA THR A 710 -20.98 -8.02 26.67
C THR A 710 -22.45 -7.66 26.80
N ASP A 711 -22.81 -6.38 26.65
CA ASP A 711 -24.20 -5.94 26.67
C ASP A 711 -24.95 -6.41 25.42
N TYR A 712 -24.31 -6.32 24.24
CA TYR A 712 -24.86 -6.84 22.99
C TYR A 712 -25.14 -8.35 23.06
N ILE A 713 -24.20 -9.16 23.58
CA ILE A 713 -24.37 -10.62 23.71
C ILE A 713 -25.45 -10.98 24.72
N LYS A 714 -25.61 -10.22 25.82
CA LYS A 714 -26.74 -10.39 26.76
C LYS A 714 -28.08 -10.13 26.08
N ALA A 715 -28.15 -9.12 25.22
CA ALA A 715 -29.36 -8.81 24.46
C ALA A 715 -29.62 -9.81 23.31
N HIS A 716 -28.58 -10.46 22.79
CA HIS A 716 -28.64 -11.39 21.65
C HIS A 716 -27.97 -12.74 21.99
N PRO A 717 -28.58 -13.56 22.86
CA PRO A 717 -28.00 -14.83 23.28
C PRO A 717 -27.76 -15.76 22.08
N GLN A 718 -26.62 -16.45 22.09
CA GLN A 718 -26.24 -17.43 21.07
C GLN A 718 -26.50 -18.86 21.56
N GLU A 719 -26.66 -19.79 20.62
CA GLU A 719 -26.89 -21.22 20.91
C GLU A 719 -25.85 -22.12 20.22
N GLY A 720 -25.72 -23.35 20.71
CA GLY A 720 -24.85 -24.38 20.12
C GLY A 720 -23.37 -23.97 20.03
N VAL A 721 -22.75 -24.23 18.88
CA VAL A 721 -21.32 -23.93 18.62
C VAL A 721 -21.02 -22.44 18.71
N ALA A 722 -21.97 -21.59 18.29
CA ALA A 722 -21.78 -20.14 18.35
C ALA A 722 -21.63 -19.65 19.80
N LYS A 723 -22.44 -20.19 20.72
CA LYS A 723 -22.32 -19.92 22.15
C LYS A 723 -20.96 -20.34 22.70
N GLN A 724 -20.47 -21.53 22.36
CA GLN A 724 -19.16 -22.02 22.81
C GLN A 724 -18.02 -21.09 22.39
N VAL A 725 -18.06 -20.58 21.16
CA VAL A 725 -17.05 -19.64 20.66
C VAL A 725 -17.12 -18.29 21.40
N VAL A 726 -18.33 -17.77 21.61
CA VAL A 726 -18.55 -16.51 22.35
C VAL A 726 -18.04 -16.63 23.79
N ASP A 727 -18.44 -17.68 24.50
CA ASP A 727 -18.08 -17.94 25.89
C ASP A 727 -16.57 -18.12 26.04
N ALA A 728 -15.92 -18.82 25.10
CA ALA A 728 -14.47 -19.00 25.09
C ALA A 728 -13.70 -17.68 24.94
N VAL A 729 -14.19 -16.76 24.11
CA VAL A 729 -13.56 -15.44 23.94
C VAL A 729 -13.76 -14.58 25.19
N ILE A 730 -14.95 -14.57 25.78
CA ILE A 730 -15.23 -13.84 27.03
C ILE A 730 -14.35 -14.38 28.16
N ALA A 731 -14.27 -15.70 28.33
CA ALA A 731 -13.41 -16.33 29.33
C ALA A 731 -11.93 -15.98 29.13
N ARG A 732 -11.45 -15.96 27.88
CA ARG A 732 -10.06 -15.57 27.57
C ARG A 732 -9.76 -14.13 27.98
N VAL A 733 -10.69 -13.19 27.74
CA VAL A 733 -10.51 -11.79 28.15
C VAL A 733 -10.43 -11.69 29.67
N HIS A 734 -11.35 -12.34 30.39
CA HIS A 734 -11.38 -12.34 31.86
C HIS A 734 -10.19 -13.04 32.53
N ALA A 735 -9.61 -14.07 31.90
CA ALA A 735 -8.46 -14.77 32.46
C ALA A 735 -7.15 -13.95 32.42
N THR A 736 -7.14 -12.85 31.65
CA THR A 736 -5.95 -12.03 31.43
C THR A 736 -6.08 -10.62 32.03
N SER A 737 -7.30 -10.24 32.44
CA SER A 737 -7.60 -9.04 33.23
C SER A 737 -7.43 -9.34 34.71
#